data_AF-A0A955XD82-F1
#
_entry.id   AF-A0A955XD82-F1
#
_cell.length_a   1.000
_cell.length_b   1.000
_cell.length_c   1.000
_cell.angle_alpha   90.00
_cell.angle_beta   90.00
_cell.angle_gamma   90.00
#
_symmetry.space_group_name_H-M   'P 1'
#
loop_
_entity.id
_entity.type
_entity.pdbx_description
1 polymer ?
#
loop_
_entity_poly.entity_id
_entity_poly.type
_entity_poly.pdbx_seq_one_letter_code
_entity_poly.pdbx_strand_id
1 'polypeptide(L)'
;MLDTQPWRRGAPPHSAPLYAAMALTLAACNVQDVDRTQPDKVQKCMFFQEGCDSTLSFAERTPTEFYYNQTVIDVPATSDVAFVGDTNFQVTNRVVFDIQEDMLYVYRAFPWIEAAKDGQGNGGDEQTRPGSTGPTGAPIAIFPIKSHFDVQRQYNPATGEQTNVIEENTSDRPWYQREYMRVDWSDNRVGDINFTMSTVKGAASRVVPQDDDSRDLGKERTQIGPDYIDFVQHVALEASTVPGSEAWFDYPIPTCWLYSKMHTDCQGGVVKVRNSFARVQPSNYRPAEYSDTRLNKFGAFRTERYTYDDEYGVVEPTVKRLANRWNILKPGADCYQPEAELPYGTCKASDLRTIVYHVAEEHPAHLKDAALALSDAWDAVFKRAVADATNLTEADLAGTRLVRVCVNNPVLEGDPAECGEPGLNPQIGDIRYSFIYYVPEEHESSPLGFGPTNVDPTTGEILSAAAYFYGAPSRWLARRTLDLFKVQEGLLDKEDIANGGAVRARLPYPDARSLRPKALRHLDMDKVRAVLDRNQVVEKAQRLRQLVESGEALHDEREGKLERLKASALDELAVTEEMRQAFGQGVVAEQGAEAFASADTISNYLSPDFFGLYDKRQAFLRQGPGGRHIHLAEEYLEERYLELFSEIKARFLKDGVLDEAAAMDYVEARSFIDTMLHEMGHTMGMMHNFAGSADAINFDRQWWDLKAKAGMVDGKRPVPEWNIQDEAGFDEALQAGMRAMQSSTSMEYMSTYGSDIETGLYDVAWVKYVYFDAVEIFDTDHPDVNITRERAKLFQRGALHYTFYPELVSDAAEYGARADALYRRKTVGFRKVSENPLLVEVPYRFCGDSYVGAAADCERWDQGVDNFERTLKHVLDYQNYYWFNAFKRERLAFGTNVYGYIGYIYKRQFMPMLDQYKHWVNEELIVRADEPCVWWEDGQRQQESDRFVADACGLAGFVGSAEAVNLLASVITTPDVGCYARLKTGCYQTPATNTSNGGLSDPSQLNMVSSDPAFCDTFEFL
;
A
#
# COMPACT_ATOMS: atom_id res chain seq x y z
N MET A 1 -12.41 -70.80 -36.00
CA MET A 1 -13.63 -70.75 -36.83
C MET A 1 -13.42 -69.62 -37.80
N LEU A 2 -12.64 -69.92 -38.84
CA LEU A 2 -13.05 -69.99 -40.25
C LEU A 2 -13.53 -68.62 -40.78
N ASP A 3 -13.03 -68.01 -41.84
CA ASP A 3 -11.79 -68.02 -42.65
C ASP A 3 -12.13 -67.13 -43.87
N THR A 4 -11.16 -66.33 -44.32
CA THR A 4 -10.89 -65.96 -45.74
C THR A 4 -11.85 -65.07 -46.58
N GLN A 5 -11.22 -64.02 -47.13
CA GLN A 5 -11.32 -63.34 -48.46
C GLN A 5 -11.86 -64.16 -49.69
N PRO A 6 -11.83 -63.71 -50.98
CA PRO A 6 -11.67 -62.39 -51.65
C PRO A 6 -12.61 -62.12 -52.89
N TRP A 7 -12.47 -60.93 -53.48
CA TRP A 7 -12.53 -60.55 -54.93
C TRP A 7 -12.90 -61.61 -56.01
N ARG A 8 -13.72 -61.22 -57.02
CA ARG A 8 -13.32 -61.16 -58.45
C ARG A 8 -14.40 -60.68 -59.45
N ARG A 9 -13.83 -60.14 -60.54
CA ARG A 9 -14.34 -59.55 -61.79
C ARG A 9 -15.27 -60.45 -62.63
N GLY A 10 -16.10 -59.81 -63.47
CA GLY A 10 -16.62 -60.39 -64.72
C GLY A 10 -17.60 -59.47 -65.45
N ALA A 11 -17.19 -58.95 -66.62
CA ALA A 11 -18.02 -58.23 -67.61
C ALA A 11 -18.13 -59.09 -68.90
N PRO A 12 -18.80 -58.62 -69.97
CA PRO A 12 -20.24 -58.58 -70.30
C PRO A 12 -20.50 -59.60 -71.48
N PRO A 13 -21.52 -59.56 -72.42
CA PRO A 13 -21.97 -58.42 -73.24
C PRO A 13 -23.49 -58.33 -73.64
N HIS A 14 -23.86 -57.12 -74.07
CA HIS A 14 -24.76 -56.71 -75.17
C HIS A 14 -26.14 -57.36 -75.40
N SER A 15 -27.22 -56.58 -75.24
CA SER A 15 -27.95 -55.92 -76.36
C SER A 15 -29.15 -55.09 -75.85
N ALA A 16 -29.29 -53.89 -76.39
CA ALA A 16 -30.25 -52.82 -76.06
C ALA A 16 -31.58 -52.97 -76.86
N PRO A 17 -32.51 -51.98 -76.91
CA PRO A 17 -32.89 -50.90 -75.98
C PRO A 17 -34.43 -50.82 -75.75
N LEU A 18 -34.90 -50.06 -74.75
CA LEU A 18 -36.06 -49.17 -74.89
C LEU A 18 -36.18 -48.19 -73.71
N TYR A 19 -36.35 -46.93 -74.07
CA TYR A 19 -36.28 -45.74 -73.23
C TYR A 19 -37.46 -45.60 -72.27
N ALA A 20 -37.17 -45.34 -70.99
CA ALA A 20 -38.02 -44.58 -70.08
C ALA A 20 -37.12 -43.73 -69.17
N ALA A 21 -37.17 -42.42 -69.37
CA ALA A 21 -36.41 -41.44 -68.60
C ALA A 21 -36.98 -41.34 -67.18
N MET A 22 -36.22 -41.79 -66.20
CA MET A 22 -36.42 -41.49 -64.79
C MET A 22 -35.20 -40.69 -64.33
N ALA A 23 -35.40 -39.39 -64.08
CA ALA A 23 -34.38 -38.51 -63.56
C ALA A 23 -34.02 -38.93 -62.13
N LEU A 24 -32.92 -39.67 -61.99
CA LEU A 24 -32.22 -39.85 -60.72
C LEU A 24 -31.40 -38.58 -60.48
N THR A 25 -31.93 -37.67 -59.66
CA THR A 25 -31.12 -36.69 -58.95
C THR A 25 -30.19 -37.47 -58.02
N LEU A 26 -28.93 -37.63 -58.44
CA LEU A 26 -27.82 -37.92 -57.54
C LEU A 26 -27.79 -36.78 -56.51
N ALA A 27 -28.28 -37.06 -55.31
CA ALA A 27 -27.94 -36.28 -54.14
C ALA A 27 -26.41 -36.39 -54.00
N ALA A 28 -25.70 -35.34 -54.39
CA ALA A 28 -24.34 -35.13 -53.95
C ALA A 28 -24.36 -35.20 -52.42
N CYS A 29 -23.79 -36.25 -51.84
CA CYS A 29 -23.44 -36.22 -50.44
C CYS A 29 -22.47 -35.04 -50.28
N ASN A 30 -22.91 -33.96 -49.64
CA ASN A 30 -22.01 -32.93 -49.16
C ASN A 30 -21.07 -33.62 -48.17
N VAL A 31 -19.88 -33.97 -48.62
CA VAL A 31 -18.82 -34.44 -47.74
C VAL A 31 -18.46 -33.25 -46.87
N GLN A 32 -18.67 -33.37 -45.55
CA GLN A 32 -18.33 -32.29 -44.62
C GLN A 32 -16.84 -31.97 -44.71
N ASP A 33 -16.54 -30.68 -44.53
CA ASP A 33 -15.18 -30.23 -44.42
C ASP A 33 -14.52 -30.86 -43.19
N VAL A 34 -13.34 -31.43 -43.39
CA VAL A 34 -12.49 -31.94 -42.33
C VAL A 34 -11.39 -30.93 -42.12
N ASP A 35 -11.52 -30.09 -41.10
CA ASP A 35 -10.49 -29.15 -40.71
C ASP A 35 -9.38 -29.88 -39.94
N ARG A 36 -8.18 -29.93 -40.52
CA ARG A 36 -6.97 -30.48 -39.89
C ARG A 36 -6.00 -29.40 -39.42
N THR A 37 -6.39 -28.13 -39.51
CA THR A 37 -5.58 -27.03 -38.98
C THR A 37 -5.51 -27.12 -37.46
N GLN A 38 -4.39 -26.71 -36.90
CA GLN A 38 -4.18 -26.73 -35.45
C GLN A 38 -4.71 -25.41 -34.84
N PRO A 39 -5.19 -25.44 -33.58
CA PRO A 39 -5.63 -24.23 -32.87
C PRO A 39 -4.48 -23.20 -32.72
N ASP A 40 -4.79 -22.00 -32.21
CA ASP A 40 -3.81 -20.93 -31.92
C ASP A 40 -3.02 -20.39 -33.13
N LYS A 41 -3.60 -20.49 -34.33
CA LYS A 41 -3.08 -19.81 -35.52
C LYS A 41 -3.27 -18.30 -35.40
N VAL A 42 -2.20 -17.54 -35.62
CA VAL A 42 -2.21 -16.08 -35.59
C VAL A 42 -2.38 -15.55 -37.00
N GLN A 43 -3.43 -14.79 -37.26
CA GLN A 43 -3.64 -14.15 -38.57
C GLN A 43 -2.79 -12.88 -38.65
N LYS A 44 -1.83 -12.82 -39.58
CA LYS A 44 -0.81 -11.75 -39.59
C LYS A 44 -1.37 -10.35 -39.77
N CYS A 45 -2.45 -10.21 -40.53
CA CYS A 45 -3.10 -8.92 -40.77
C CYS A 45 -3.58 -8.23 -39.48
N MET A 46 -3.78 -8.97 -38.38
CA MET A 46 -4.19 -8.38 -37.11
C MET A 46 -3.18 -7.36 -36.57
N PHE A 47 -1.90 -7.45 -36.96
CA PHE A 47 -0.84 -6.53 -36.52
C PHE A 47 -0.72 -5.27 -37.36
N PHE A 48 -1.60 -5.09 -38.34
CA PHE A 48 -1.58 -3.95 -39.26
C PHE A 48 -2.91 -3.20 -39.24
N GLN A 49 -2.89 -1.94 -39.67
CA GLN A 49 -4.09 -1.13 -39.84
C GLN A 49 -4.90 -1.57 -41.07
N GLU A 50 -4.20 -2.04 -42.10
CA GLU A 50 -4.82 -2.52 -43.33
C GLU A 50 -5.41 -3.92 -43.15
N GLY A 51 -6.63 -4.11 -43.67
CA GLY A 51 -7.35 -5.38 -43.61
C GLY A 51 -6.62 -6.55 -44.27
N CYS A 52 -7.12 -7.76 -44.00
CA CYS A 52 -6.55 -8.99 -44.53
C CYS A 52 -6.67 -9.12 -46.05
N ASP A 53 -7.57 -8.33 -46.66
CA ASP A 53 -7.76 -8.19 -48.11
C ASP A 53 -6.80 -7.19 -48.78
N SER A 54 -5.95 -6.50 -48.01
CA SER A 54 -4.99 -5.55 -48.53
C SER A 54 -3.98 -6.20 -49.48
N THR A 55 -3.71 -5.53 -50.61
CA THR A 55 -2.72 -5.97 -51.60
C THR A 55 -1.29 -5.54 -51.24
N LEU A 56 -1.10 -4.77 -50.17
CA LEU A 56 0.22 -4.35 -49.68
C LEU A 56 0.98 -5.53 -49.09
N SER A 57 2.28 -5.60 -49.36
CA SER A 57 3.17 -6.55 -48.69
C SER A 57 3.31 -6.20 -47.20
N PHE A 58 3.65 -7.17 -46.33
CA PHE A 58 3.77 -6.89 -44.89
C PHE A 58 4.77 -5.79 -44.54
N ALA A 59 5.84 -5.62 -45.32
CA ALA A 59 6.82 -4.56 -45.13
C ALA A 59 6.30 -3.15 -45.52
N GLU A 60 5.20 -3.08 -46.28
CA GLU A 60 4.58 -1.81 -46.70
C GLU A 60 3.35 -1.44 -45.86
N ARG A 61 2.91 -2.35 -44.98
CA ARG A 61 1.73 -2.14 -44.13
C ARG A 61 2.07 -1.33 -42.91
N THR A 62 1.09 -0.57 -42.44
CA THR A 62 1.23 0.27 -41.25
C THR A 62 0.96 -0.57 -40.01
N PRO A 63 1.93 -0.73 -39.08
CA PRO A 63 1.70 -1.45 -37.85
C PRO A 63 0.57 -0.81 -37.04
N THR A 64 -0.30 -1.64 -36.47
CA THR A 64 -1.27 -1.21 -35.47
C THR A 64 -0.66 -1.33 -34.07
N GLU A 65 -1.13 -0.51 -33.14
CA GLU A 65 -0.60 -0.46 -31.78
C GLU A 65 -1.42 -1.35 -30.84
N PHE A 66 -0.73 -1.97 -29.88
CA PHE A 66 -1.33 -2.75 -28.80
C PHE A 66 -0.85 -2.21 -27.45
N TYR A 67 -1.69 -2.25 -26.44
CA TYR A 67 -1.25 -2.22 -25.05
C TYR A 67 -0.70 -3.59 -24.67
N TYR A 68 0.40 -3.62 -23.94
CA TYR A 68 1.05 -4.83 -23.43
C TYR A 68 1.23 -4.73 -21.92
N ASN A 69 0.74 -5.75 -21.22
CA ASN A 69 0.90 -5.90 -19.79
C ASN A 69 1.31 -7.33 -19.42
N GLN A 70 2.10 -7.45 -18.36
CA GLN A 70 2.44 -8.72 -17.73
C GLN A 70 1.93 -8.70 -16.29
N THR A 71 1.34 -9.79 -15.84
CA THR A 71 0.84 -9.92 -14.47
C THR A 71 1.19 -11.30 -13.93
N VAL A 72 1.79 -11.32 -12.74
CA VAL A 72 1.99 -12.55 -11.99
C VAL A 72 0.64 -13.05 -11.48
N ILE A 73 0.25 -14.27 -11.84
CA ILE A 73 -1.06 -14.85 -11.49
C ILE A 73 -0.95 -16.01 -10.49
N ASP A 74 0.24 -16.54 -10.26
CA ASP A 74 0.50 -17.64 -9.33
C ASP A 74 1.98 -17.65 -8.93
N VAL A 75 2.26 -17.84 -7.64
CA VAL A 75 3.61 -17.93 -7.07
C VAL A 75 3.60 -18.99 -5.97
N PRO A 76 4.63 -19.85 -5.86
CA PRO A 76 4.74 -20.78 -4.74
C PRO A 76 4.83 -20.02 -3.42
N ALA A 77 4.06 -20.43 -2.41
CA ALA A 77 3.95 -19.72 -1.13
C ALA A 77 5.29 -19.43 -0.43
N THR A 78 6.26 -20.34 -0.58
CA THR A 78 7.60 -20.29 0.05
C THR A 78 8.61 -19.47 -0.75
N SER A 79 8.21 -18.92 -1.90
CA SER A 79 9.07 -18.17 -2.81
C SER A 79 9.00 -16.67 -2.48
N ASP A 80 10.15 -16.03 -2.31
CA ASP A 80 10.26 -14.59 -2.01
C ASP A 80 10.52 -13.72 -3.26
N VAL A 81 10.57 -14.34 -4.45
CA VAL A 81 10.98 -13.70 -5.72
C VAL A 81 9.93 -12.79 -6.37
N ALA A 82 8.64 -12.94 -6.06
CA ALA A 82 7.50 -12.19 -6.62
C ALA A 82 6.24 -12.47 -5.78
N PHE A 83 5.10 -11.89 -6.15
CA PHE A 83 3.78 -12.18 -5.56
C PHE A 83 2.66 -12.02 -6.61
N VAL A 84 1.50 -12.64 -6.37
CA VAL A 84 0.32 -12.52 -7.26
C VAL A 84 -0.12 -11.07 -7.37
N GLY A 85 -0.27 -10.58 -8.61
CA GLY A 85 -0.65 -9.20 -8.91
C GLY A 85 0.51 -8.28 -9.22
N ASP A 86 1.77 -8.69 -8.99
CA ASP A 86 2.94 -7.92 -9.43
C ASP A 86 2.92 -7.77 -10.96
N THR A 87 2.98 -6.53 -11.43
CA THR A 87 2.88 -6.18 -12.86
C THR A 87 4.19 -5.61 -13.38
N ASN A 88 4.33 -5.50 -14.70
CA ASN A 88 5.55 -4.97 -15.32
C ASN A 88 6.04 -3.64 -14.72
N PHE A 89 7.35 -3.54 -14.51
CA PHE A 89 8.01 -2.32 -14.08
C PHE A 89 7.84 -1.22 -15.14
N GLN A 90 7.57 0.02 -14.72
CA GLN A 90 7.36 1.18 -15.60
C GLN A 90 6.12 1.10 -16.52
N VAL A 91 4.97 0.72 -15.94
CA VAL A 91 3.61 0.78 -16.50
C VAL A 91 3.34 -0.06 -17.76
N THR A 92 2.06 -0.15 -18.15
CA THR A 92 1.62 -0.71 -19.43
C THR A 92 2.40 -0.10 -20.59
N ASN A 93 2.91 -0.95 -21.48
CA ASN A 93 3.61 -0.47 -22.67
C ASN A 93 2.65 -0.38 -23.86
N ARG A 94 2.87 0.61 -24.73
CA ARG A 94 2.26 0.65 -26.07
C ARG A 94 3.25 0.09 -27.08
N VAL A 95 2.85 -0.92 -27.83
CA VAL A 95 3.74 -1.77 -28.63
C VAL A 95 3.27 -1.93 -30.07
N VAL A 96 4.22 -2.24 -30.94
CA VAL A 96 4.00 -2.70 -32.30
C VAL A 96 4.73 -4.02 -32.52
N PHE A 97 4.17 -4.86 -33.38
CA PHE A 97 4.75 -6.15 -33.74
C PHE A 97 5.53 -6.04 -35.06
N ASP A 98 6.68 -6.70 -35.12
CA ASP A 98 7.48 -6.86 -36.32
C ASP A 98 7.66 -8.35 -36.63
N ILE A 99 7.16 -8.77 -37.79
CA ILE A 99 7.08 -10.17 -38.19
C ILE A 99 8.27 -10.48 -39.10
N GLN A 100 9.21 -11.29 -38.61
CA GLN A 100 10.32 -11.83 -39.38
C GLN A 100 10.03 -13.30 -39.77
N GLU A 101 10.97 -13.95 -40.47
CA GLU A 101 10.80 -15.34 -40.90
C GLU A 101 10.78 -16.34 -39.73
N ASP A 102 11.66 -16.14 -38.75
CA ASP A 102 11.82 -17.07 -37.62
C ASP A 102 11.45 -16.45 -36.27
N MET A 103 11.16 -15.15 -36.21
CA MET A 103 10.99 -14.38 -34.97
C MET A 103 9.88 -13.34 -35.09
N LEU A 104 9.10 -13.21 -34.02
CA LEU A 104 8.13 -12.14 -33.80
C LEU A 104 8.71 -11.19 -32.76
N TYR A 105 9.06 -9.99 -33.18
CA TYR A 105 9.56 -8.96 -32.28
C TYR A 105 8.43 -8.05 -31.80
N VAL A 106 8.48 -7.68 -30.53
CA VAL A 106 7.57 -6.70 -29.92
C VAL A 106 8.40 -5.51 -29.47
N TYR A 107 8.11 -4.34 -30.04
CA TYR A 107 8.83 -3.11 -29.76
C TYR A 107 7.90 -2.04 -29.21
N ARG A 108 8.42 -1.09 -28.44
CA ARG A 108 7.67 0.11 -28.08
C ARG A 108 7.24 0.89 -29.32
N ALA A 109 6.02 1.42 -29.27
CA ALA A 109 5.42 2.22 -30.34
C ALA A 109 5.85 3.71 -30.29
N PHE A 110 6.51 4.13 -29.20
CA PHE A 110 6.92 5.50 -28.94
C PHE A 110 8.38 5.54 -28.42
N PRO A 111 9.11 6.65 -28.60
CA PRO A 111 10.51 6.77 -28.15
C PRO A 111 10.58 6.81 -26.61
N TRP A 112 11.64 6.27 -26.01
CA TRP A 112 11.79 6.37 -24.55
C TRP A 112 12.04 7.81 -24.11
N ILE A 113 12.94 8.51 -24.80
CA ILE A 113 13.24 9.94 -24.63
C ILE A 113 12.69 10.73 -25.83
N GLU A 114 11.85 11.74 -25.59
CA GLU A 114 11.27 12.61 -26.63
C GLU A 114 12.18 13.82 -26.93
N ALA A 115 12.13 14.39 -28.14
CA ALA A 115 12.82 15.64 -28.44
C ALA A 115 12.12 16.86 -27.78
N ALA A 116 12.93 17.78 -27.25
CA ALA A 116 12.45 19.07 -26.76
C ALA A 116 12.00 19.96 -27.94
N LYS A 117 10.73 19.83 -28.34
CA LYS A 117 9.90 20.74 -29.17
C LYS A 117 10.41 21.25 -30.55
N ASP A 118 11.62 20.96 -30.99
CA ASP A 118 12.18 21.57 -32.21
C ASP A 118 12.46 20.56 -33.34
N GLY A 119 12.09 19.29 -33.16
CA GLY A 119 12.27 18.25 -34.18
C GLY A 119 13.74 17.92 -34.51
N GLN A 120 14.70 18.54 -33.80
CA GLN A 120 16.09 18.09 -33.77
C GLN A 120 16.13 16.87 -32.84
N GLY A 121 15.96 15.69 -33.45
CA GLY A 121 15.87 14.45 -32.69
C GLY A 121 17.11 14.20 -31.84
N ASN A 122 16.95 13.44 -30.76
CA ASN A 122 18.01 13.03 -29.83
C ASN A 122 19.10 12.12 -30.45
N GLY A 123 19.14 12.01 -31.79
CA GLY A 123 20.09 11.20 -32.55
C GLY A 123 19.95 9.68 -32.39
N GLY A 124 19.10 9.18 -31.48
CA GLY A 124 19.02 7.77 -31.09
C GLY A 124 17.60 7.21 -31.11
N ASP A 125 16.87 7.34 -30.00
CA ASP A 125 15.57 6.67 -29.77
C ASP A 125 14.45 7.09 -30.73
N GLU A 126 14.55 8.27 -31.35
CA GLU A 126 13.56 8.75 -32.32
C GLU A 126 13.84 8.30 -33.75
N GLN A 127 14.99 7.66 -34.03
CA GLN A 127 15.27 7.15 -35.37
C GLN A 127 14.27 6.05 -35.73
N THR A 128 13.68 6.14 -36.92
CA THR A 128 12.82 5.10 -37.48
C THR A 128 13.63 3.86 -37.82
N ARG A 129 13.12 2.69 -37.41
CA ARG A 129 13.71 1.40 -37.80
C ARG A 129 13.71 1.28 -39.33
N PRO A 130 14.80 0.79 -39.97
CA PRO A 130 14.81 0.54 -41.41
C PRO A 130 13.66 -0.40 -41.81
N GLY A 131 12.78 0.06 -42.71
CA GLY A 131 11.61 -0.73 -43.16
C GLY A 131 10.40 -0.71 -42.22
N SER A 132 10.38 0.19 -41.22
CA SER A 132 9.26 0.38 -40.28
C SER A 132 8.97 1.87 -40.07
N THR A 133 7.77 2.17 -39.58
CA THR A 133 7.36 3.53 -39.19
C THR A 133 7.63 3.84 -37.71
N GLY A 134 8.15 2.88 -36.93
CA GLY A 134 8.35 3.01 -35.47
C GLY A 134 9.80 3.28 -35.02
N PRO A 135 9.99 3.78 -33.79
CA PRO A 135 11.31 4.14 -33.22
C PRO A 135 12.22 2.92 -32.97
N THR A 136 13.54 3.10 -33.05
CA THR A 136 14.63 2.08 -32.93
C THR A 136 14.89 1.54 -31.51
N GLY A 137 13.97 1.75 -30.57
CA GLY A 137 14.10 1.30 -29.19
C GLY A 137 14.26 -0.22 -29.03
N ALA A 138 14.69 -0.64 -27.83
CA ALA A 138 14.89 -2.05 -27.49
C ALA A 138 13.59 -2.88 -27.62
N PRO A 139 13.67 -4.15 -28.09
CA PRO A 139 12.54 -5.06 -28.05
C PRO A 139 12.19 -5.38 -26.59
N ILE A 140 10.90 -5.37 -26.27
CA ILE A 140 10.40 -5.68 -24.92
C ILE A 140 9.85 -7.11 -24.79
N ALA A 141 9.60 -7.77 -25.92
CA ALA A 141 9.39 -9.22 -26.00
C ALA A 141 9.82 -9.74 -27.38
N ILE A 142 10.25 -10.99 -27.45
CA ILE A 142 10.66 -11.66 -28.69
C ILE A 142 10.22 -13.12 -28.62
N PHE A 143 9.41 -13.56 -29.58
CA PHE A 143 8.88 -14.93 -29.62
C PHE A 143 9.30 -15.65 -30.92
N PRO A 144 9.82 -16.89 -30.87
CA PRO A 144 10.09 -17.68 -32.06
C PRO A 144 8.82 -17.93 -32.89
N ILE A 145 8.96 -18.00 -34.22
CA ILE A 145 7.89 -18.41 -35.13
C ILE A 145 8.17 -19.84 -35.58
N LYS A 146 7.24 -20.76 -35.31
CA LYS A 146 7.35 -22.18 -35.68
C LYS A 146 7.11 -22.41 -37.17
N SER A 147 6.16 -21.68 -37.75
CA SER A 147 5.78 -21.84 -39.16
C SER A 147 4.91 -20.68 -39.66
N HIS A 148 5.07 -20.34 -40.93
CA HIS A 148 4.12 -19.50 -41.69
C HIS A 148 3.30 -20.38 -42.64
N PHE A 149 1.99 -20.21 -42.72
CA PHE A 149 1.12 -21.08 -43.51
C PHE A 149 -0.18 -20.39 -43.97
N ASP A 150 -0.83 -21.01 -44.93
CA ASP A 150 -2.16 -20.66 -45.39
C ASP A 150 -3.17 -21.73 -44.98
N VAL A 151 -4.38 -21.29 -44.64
CA VAL A 151 -5.50 -22.20 -44.38
C VAL A 151 -6.27 -22.36 -45.67
N GLN A 152 -6.08 -23.49 -46.34
CA GLN A 152 -6.73 -23.76 -47.63
C GLN A 152 -7.17 -25.22 -47.76
N ARG A 153 -8.07 -25.48 -48.71
CA ARG A 153 -8.44 -26.85 -49.08
C ARG A 153 -7.24 -27.54 -49.71
N GLN A 154 -6.89 -28.71 -49.22
CA GLN A 154 -5.92 -29.58 -49.84
C GLN A 154 -6.36 -29.87 -51.28
N TYR A 155 -5.44 -29.81 -52.23
CA TYR A 155 -5.71 -30.06 -53.64
C TYR A 155 -4.67 -31.00 -54.25
N ASN A 156 -5.01 -31.61 -55.38
CA ASN A 156 -4.05 -32.40 -56.14
C ASN A 156 -3.11 -31.46 -56.94
N PRO A 157 -1.79 -31.42 -56.68
CA PRO A 157 -0.88 -30.49 -57.35
C PRO A 157 -0.80 -30.67 -58.87
N ALA A 158 -1.14 -31.87 -59.38
CA ALA A 158 -1.11 -32.16 -60.81
C ALA A 158 -2.39 -31.74 -61.56
N THR A 159 -3.54 -31.65 -60.88
CA THR A 159 -4.85 -31.39 -61.51
C THR A 159 -5.58 -30.16 -60.99
N GLY A 160 -5.18 -29.62 -59.83
CA GLY A 160 -5.83 -28.48 -59.18
C GLY A 160 -7.16 -28.81 -58.47
N GLU A 161 -7.57 -30.08 -58.45
CA GLU A 161 -8.84 -30.49 -57.85
C GLU A 161 -8.77 -30.44 -56.32
N GLN A 162 -9.67 -29.66 -55.70
CA GLN A 162 -9.76 -29.49 -54.24
C GLN A 162 -10.48 -30.66 -53.57
N THR A 163 -10.01 -31.03 -52.37
CA THR A 163 -10.61 -32.05 -51.51
C THR A 163 -11.48 -31.41 -50.41
N ASN A 164 -12.17 -32.22 -49.63
CA ASN A 164 -12.91 -31.77 -48.44
C ASN A 164 -12.03 -31.58 -47.20
N VAL A 165 -10.70 -31.69 -47.31
CA VAL A 165 -9.77 -31.52 -46.18
C VAL A 165 -9.20 -30.11 -46.22
N ILE A 166 -9.30 -29.37 -45.10
CA ILE A 166 -8.65 -28.08 -44.91
C ILE A 166 -7.33 -28.33 -44.17
N GLU A 167 -6.21 -27.82 -44.68
CA GLU A 167 -4.87 -28.04 -44.14
C GLU A 167 -4.06 -26.73 -44.04
N GLU A 168 -2.97 -26.79 -43.26
CA GLU A 168 -1.97 -25.72 -43.17
C GLU A 168 -0.94 -25.88 -44.29
N ASN A 169 -1.05 -25.07 -45.34
CA ASN A 169 -0.11 -25.13 -46.47
C ASN A 169 1.10 -24.22 -46.21
N THR A 170 2.30 -24.81 -46.25
CA THR A 170 3.58 -24.12 -46.01
C THR A 170 4.47 -24.06 -47.26
N SER A 171 3.95 -24.33 -48.47
CA SER A 171 4.76 -24.52 -49.68
C SER A 171 4.42 -23.59 -50.84
N ASP A 172 3.15 -23.19 -50.98
CA ASP A 172 2.65 -22.61 -52.23
C ASP A 172 3.05 -21.14 -52.40
N ARG A 173 3.15 -20.41 -51.29
CA ARG A 173 3.56 -19.00 -51.22
C ARG A 173 4.82 -18.84 -50.37
N PRO A 174 5.68 -17.84 -50.60
CA PRO A 174 6.76 -17.52 -49.67
C PRO A 174 6.19 -17.05 -48.32
N TRP A 175 6.97 -17.17 -47.24
CA TRP A 175 6.48 -16.96 -45.87
C TRP A 175 5.80 -15.58 -45.67
N TYR A 176 6.33 -14.53 -46.27
CA TYR A 176 5.84 -13.14 -46.17
C TYR A 176 4.57 -12.86 -47.00
N GLN A 177 4.05 -13.85 -47.73
CA GLN A 177 2.74 -13.75 -48.42
C GLN A 177 1.67 -14.64 -47.78
N ARG A 178 2.06 -15.49 -46.82
CA ARG A 178 1.15 -16.39 -46.13
C ARG A 178 0.34 -15.64 -45.08
N GLU A 179 -0.91 -16.02 -44.92
CA GLU A 179 -1.90 -15.32 -44.10
C GLU A 179 -1.72 -15.58 -42.60
N TYR A 180 -1.30 -16.79 -42.24
CA TYR A 180 -1.17 -17.21 -40.84
C TYR A 180 0.28 -17.46 -40.44
N MET A 181 0.51 -17.40 -39.14
CA MET A 181 1.74 -17.89 -38.51
C MET A 181 1.43 -18.61 -37.21
N ARG A 182 2.37 -19.44 -36.78
CA ARG A 182 2.36 -20.13 -35.49
C ARG A 182 3.52 -19.62 -34.67
N VAL A 183 3.21 -19.01 -33.55
CA VAL A 183 4.20 -18.41 -32.65
C VAL A 183 4.44 -19.35 -31.48
N ASP A 184 5.70 -19.48 -31.06
CA ASP A 184 6.07 -20.14 -29.81
C ASP A 184 6.01 -19.15 -28.65
N TRP A 185 4.82 -19.01 -28.06
CA TRP A 185 4.61 -18.15 -26.90
C TRP A 185 5.36 -18.63 -25.64
N SER A 186 5.92 -19.85 -25.64
CA SER A 186 6.60 -20.44 -24.47
C SER A 186 7.98 -19.87 -24.22
N ASP A 187 8.63 -19.30 -25.23
CA ASP A 187 10.02 -18.89 -25.21
C ASP A 187 10.11 -17.39 -25.52
N ASN A 188 10.10 -16.55 -24.48
CA ASN A 188 10.42 -15.13 -24.66
C ASN A 188 11.95 -14.96 -24.60
N ARG A 189 12.57 -14.49 -25.69
CA ARG A 189 14.03 -14.32 -25.78
C ARG A 189 14.56 -13.09 -25.05
N VAL A 190 13.69 -12.28 -24.45
CA VAL A 190 14.08 -11.20 -23.53
C VAL A 190 14.32 -11.81 -22.14
N GLY A 191 15.57 -11.79 -21.69
CA GLY A 191 16.04 -12.56 -20.52
C GLY A 191 15.78 -11.97 -19.13
N ASP A 192 15.39 -10.69 -19.04
CA ASP A 192 15.06 -10.03 -17.77
C ASP A 192 13.57 -9.69 -17.74
N ILE A 193 12.82 -10.27 -16.79
CA ILE A 193 11.43 -9.88 -16.51
C ILE A 193 11.46 -8.98 -15.27
N ASN A 194 11.27 -7.67 -15.48
CA ASN A 194 11.19 -6.69 -14.42
C ASN A 194 9.72 -6.42 -14.07
N PHE A 195 9.34 -6.71 -12.84
CA PHE A 195 8.07 -6.35 -12.26
C PHE A 195 8.21 -5.12 -11.35
N THR A 196 7.09 -4.60 -10.88
CA THR A 196 6.99 -3.33 -10.13
C THR A 196 7.77 -3.41 -8.83
N MET A 197 7.71 -4.56 -8.14
CA MET A 197 8.37 -4.76 -6.85
C MET A 197 9.47 -5.83 -6.89
N SER A 198 9.61 -6.55 -8.00
CA SER A 198 10.53 -7.67 -8.11
C SER A 198 11.25 -7.73 -9.46
N THR A 199 12.47 -8.27 -9.46
CA THR A 199 13.17 -8.63 -10.70
C THR A 199 13.32 -10.13 -10.74
N VAL A 200 12.71 -10.74 -11.75
CA VAL A 200 12.77 -12.18 -11.96
C VAL A 200 13.79 -12.48 -13.05
N LYS A 201 14.89 -13.14 -12.64
CA LYS A 201 15.88 -13.74 -13.54
C LYS A 201 15.56 -15.23 -13.65
N GLY A 202 15.26 -15.72 -14.85
CA GLY A 202 14.76 -17.07 -15.07
C GLY A 202 15.46 -17.77 -16.24
N ALA A 203 15.62 -19.10 -16.11
CA ALA A 203 16.39 -19.92 -17.04
C ALA A 203 15.54 -20.56 -18.15
N ALA A 204 14.29 -20.98 -17.85
CA ALA A 204 13.41 -21.68 -18.79
C ALA A 204 11.93 -21.35 -18.54
N SER A 205 11.21 -21.03 -19.62
CA SER A 205 9.76 -20.81 -19.62
C SER A 205 9.06 -21.92 -20.43
N ARG A 206 7.86 -22.32 -20.00
CA ARG A 206 6.96 -23.17 -20.80
C ARG A 206 5.55 -22.57 -20.81
N VAL A 207 4.84 -22.68 -21.93
CA VAL A 207 3.39 -22.40 -21.96
C VAL A 207 2.65 -23.71 -21.70
N VAL A 208 1.50 -23.61 -21.06
CA VAL A 208 0.59 -24.71 -20.78
C VAL A 208 0.29 -25.54 -22.04
N PRO A 209 0.38 -26.89 -21.99
CA PRO A 209 0.02 -27.76 -23.11
C PRO A 209 -1.44 -27.56 -23.56
N GLN A 210 -1.64 -27.44 -24.87
CA GLN A 210 -2.93 -27.21 -25.53
C GLN A 210 -3.72 -28.52 -25.75
N ASP A 211 -3.81 -29.39 -24.75
CA ASP A 211 -4.64 -30.60 -24.85
C ASP A 211 -6.08 -30.29 -24.43
N ASP A 212 -7.02 -30.45 -25.37
CA ASP A 212 -8.47 -30.18 -25.25
C ASP A 212 -9.19 -30.95 -24.10
N ASP A 213 -8.50 -31.86 -23.40
CA ASP A 213 -9.12 -32.85 -22.48
C ASP A 213 -8.99 -32.53 -20.97
N SER A 214 -8.37 -31.42 -20.58
CA SER A 214 -8.30 -31.05 -19.15
C SER A 214 -9.25 -29.90 -18.80
N ARG A 215 -10.22 -30.18 -17.92
CA ARG A 215 -11.15 -29.17 -17.40
C ARG A 215 -10.46 -28.07 -16.60
N ASP A 216 -9.22 -28.29 -16.17
CA ASP A 216 -8.46 -27.37 -15.32
C ASP A 216 -7.61 -26.34 -16.10
N LEU A 217 -7.30 -26.56 -17.38
CA LEU A 217 -6.44 -25.65 -18.16
C LEU A 217 -7.18 -24.52 -18.88
N GLY A 218 -8.51 -24.48 -18.84
CA GLY A 218 -9.32 -23.48 -19.56
C GLY A 218 -9.00 -22.02 -19.20
N LYS A 219 -8.53 -21.76 -17.97
CA LYS A 219 -8.20 -20.41 -17.47
C LYS A 219 -6.82 -19.91 -17.92
N GLU A 220 -5.89 -20.82 -18.20
CA GLU A 220 -4.52 -20.53 -18.64
C GLU A 220 -4.35 -20.69 -20.17
N ARG A 221 -5.43 -21.05 -20.87
CA ARG A 221 -5.45 -21.24 -22.33
C ARG A 221 -5.13 -19.94 -23.05
N THR A 222 -4.27 -20.04 -24.06
CA THR A 222 -3.99 -18.94 -24.99
C THR A 222 -5.27 -18.50 -25.71
N GLN A 223 -5.58 -17.21 -25.66
CA GLN A 223 -6.65 -16.61 -26.45
C GLN A 223 -6.04 -15.75 -27.55
N ILE A 224 -6.49 -15.95 -28.78
CA ILE A 224 -6.05 -15.17 -29.94
C ILE A 224 -7.30 -14.71 -30.67
N GLY A 225 -7.63 -13.44 -30.48
CA GLY A 225 -8.69 -12.74 -31.19
C GLY A 225 -8.13 -11.61 -32.07
N PRO A 226 -8.96 -10.96 -32.89
CA PRO A 226 -8.52 -9.89 -33.79
C PRO A 226 -7.98 -8.65 -33.05
N ASP A 227 -8.46 -8.41 -31.82
CA ASP A 227 -8.15 -7.22 -31.02
C ASP A 227 -7.54 -7.54 -29.66
N TYR A 228 -7.32 -8.83 -29.35
CA TYR A 228 -6.80 -9.26 -28.05
C TYR A 228 -6.01 -10.56 -28.19
N ILE A 229 -4.85 -10.62 -27.55
CA ILE A 229 -4.06 -11.84 -27.38
C ILE A 229 -3.73 -11.97 -25.90
N ASP A 230 -3.93 -13.14 -25.31
CA ASP A 230 -3.29 -13.48 -24.04
C ASP A 230 -2.79 -14.92 -23.97
N PHE A 231 -1.80 -15.13 -23.11
CA PHE A 231 -1.25 -16.44 -22.82
C PHE A 231 -0.53 -16.43 -21.48
N VAL A 232 -0.43 -17.61 -20.86
CA VAL A 232 0.25 -17.79 -19.58
C VAL A 232 1.58 -18.52 -19.77
N GLN A 233 2.66 -17.91 -19.28
CA GLN A 233 3.99 -18.51 -19.21
C GLN A 233 4.26 -19.03 -17.80
N HIS A 234 4.76 -20.25 -17.70
CA HIS A 234 5.29 -20.85 -16.48
C HIS A 234 6.81 -20.67 -16.48
N VAL A 235 7.29 -19.73 -15.69
CA VAL A 235 8.71 -19.35 -15.59
C VAL A 235 9.34 -20.13 -14.44
N ALA A 236 10.29 -21.01 -14.74
CA ALA A 236 11.07 -21.71 -13.72
C ALA A 236 12.18 -20.82 -13.18
N LEU A 237 12.24 -20.71 -11.85
CA LEU A 237 13.14 -19.83 -11.11
C LEU A 237 14.22 -20.61 -10.39
N GLU A 238 15.34 -19.98 -10.13
CA GLU A 238 16.35 -20.51 -9.22
C GLU A 238 15.93 -20.26 -7.77
N ALA A 239 16.50 -21.05 -6.83
CA ALA A 239 16.25 -20.83 -5.41
C ALA A 239 16.85 -19.49 -4.97
N SER A 240 16.18 -18.81 -4.05
CA SER A 240 16.62 -17.50 -3.55
C SER A 240 17.95 -17.60 -2.81
N THR A 241 18.83 -16.62 -3.03
CA THR A 241 20.18 -16.59 -2.45
C THR A 241 20.39 -15.32 -1.62
N VAL A 242 21.31 -15.38 -0.67
CA VAL A 242 21.67 -14.24 0.18
C VAL A 242 22.36 -13.19 -0.69
N PRO A 243 21.79 -11.97 -0.82
CA PRO A 243 22.38 -10.93 -1.65
C PRO A 243 23.83 -10.64 -1.26
N GLY A 244 24.72 -10.62 -2.26
CA GLY A 244 26.14 -10.34 -2.07
C GLY A 244 26.96 -11.48 -1.49
N SER A 245 26.37 -12.64 -1.13
CA SER A 245 27.13 -13.79 -0.60
C SER A 245 28.25 -14.27 -1.53
N GLU A 246 28.02 -14.20 -2.85
CA GLU A 246 29.04 -14.53 -3.85
C GLU A 246 30.31 -13.68 -3.74
N ALA A 247 30.19 -12.41 -3.34
CA ALA A 247 31.35 -11.52 -3.17
C ALA A 247 32.21 -11.87 -1.95
N TRP A 248 31.64 -12.58 -0.97
CA TRP A 248 32.32 -12.93 0.29
C TRP A 248 32.76 -14.40 0.32
N PHE A 249 31.98 -15.29 -0.32
CA PHE A 249 32.15 -16.73 -0.22
C PHE A 249 32.51 -17.40 -1.54
N ASP A 250 32.63 -16.65 -2.66
CA ASP A 250 32.88 -17.17 -4.02
C ASP A 250 31.80 -18.16 -4.53
N TYR A 251 30.68 -18.29 -3.83
CA TYR A 251 29.50 -19.04 -4.27
C TYR A 251 28.21 -18.45 -3.65
N PRO A 252 27.05 -18.59 -4.32
CA PRO A 252 25.80 -18.11 -3.77
C PRO A 252 25.34 -18.99 -2.61
N ILE A 253 24.97 -18.37 -1.49
CA ILE A 253 24.38 -19.08 -0.33
C ILE A 253 22.85 -19.07 -0.48
N PRO A 254 22.17 -20.22 -0.61
CA PRO A 254 20.70 -20.28 -0.61
C PRO A 254 20.11 -19.73 0.70
N THR A 255 19.06 -18.91 0.62
CA THR A 255 18.42 -18.32 1.81
C THR A 255 17.86 -19.39 2.74
N CYS A 256 17.38 -20.51 2.21
CA CYS A 256 16.86 -21.63 2.99
C CYS A 256 17.91 -22.31 3.90
N TRP A 257 19.21 -22.13 3.65
CA TRP A 257 20.28 -22.63 4.54
C TRP A 257 20.36 -21.84 5.84
N LEU A 258 19.69 -20.69 5.89
CA LEU A 258 19.67 -19.80 7.02
C LEU A 258 18.54 -20.19 7.97
N TYR A 259 18.84 -20.35 9.27
CA TYR A 259 17.81 -20.69 10.25
C TYR A 259 16.68 -19.64 10.31
N SER A 260 16.98 -18.37 10.00
CA SER A 260 15.97 -17.29 9.90
C SER A 260 15.01 -17.43 8.71
N LYS A 261 15.31 -18.31 7.76
CA LYS A 261 14.56 -18.56 6.52
C LYS A 261 14.42 -20.07 6.26
N MET A 262 14.46 -20.91 7.31
CA MET A 262 14.40 -22.38 7.14
C MET A 262 13.07 -22.88 6.57
N HIS A 263 12.05 -22.01 6.56
CA HIS A 263 10.73 -22.28 6.00
C HIS A 263 10.65 -21.94 4.50
N THR A 264 11.66 -21.28 3.93
CA THR A 264 11.73 -21.05 2.48
C THR A 264 12.21 -22.31 1.76
N ASP A 265 11.82 -22.47 0.50
CA ASP A 265 12.22 -23.63 -0.30
C ASP A 265 13.70 -23.51 -0.71
N CYS A 266 14.42 -24.63 -0.66
CA CYS A 266 15.78 -24.75 -1.18
C CYS A 266 15.82 -25.10 -2.67
N GLN A 267 14.67 -25.35 -3.28
CA GLN A 267 14.51 -25.60 -4.70
C GLN A 267 14.00 -24.35 -5.42
N GLY A 268 14.21 -24.34 -6.72
CA GLY A 268 13.59 -23.35 -7.61
C GLY A 268 12.06 -23.47 -7.65
N GLY A 269 11.37 -22.34 -7.77
CA GLY A 269 9.91 -22.27 -7.92
C GLY A 269 9.46 -22.17 -9.37
N VAL A 270 8.14 -22.26 -9.61
CA VAL A 270 7.52 -21.92 -10.90
C VAL A 270 6.56 -20.77 -10.67
N VAL A 271 6.79 -19.64 -11.34
CA VAL A 271 5.88 -18.49 -11.34
C VAL A 271 5.07 -18.47 -12.62
N LYS A 272 3.76 -18.22 -12.52
CA LYS A 272 2.90 -18.07 -13.69
C LYS A 272 2.69 -16.60 -14.01
N VAL A 273 2.91 -16.23 -15.26
CA VAL A 273 2.80 -14.86 -15.76
C VAL A 273 1.81 -14.82 -16.92
N ARG A 274 0.71 -14.09 -16.77
CA ARG A 274 -0.18 -13.77 -17.89
C ARG A 274 0.40 -12.61 -18.67
N ASN A 275 0.52 -12.78 -19.97
CA ASN A 275 0.90 -11.74 -20.93
C ASN A 275 -0.36 -11.37 -21.70
N SER A 276 -0.76 -10.09 -21.67
CA SER A 276 -1.97 -9.61 -22.33
C SER A 276 -1.64 -8.48 -23.29
N PHE A 277 -2.13 -8.62 -24.52
CA PHE A 277 -2.05 -7.63 -25.59
C PHE A 277 -3.46 -7.22 -25.99
N ALA A 278 -3.80 -5.93 -25.90
CA ALA A 278 -5.09 -5.40 -26.35
C ALA A 278 -4.87 -4.32 -27.40
N ARG A 279 -5.57 -4.39 -28.54
CA ARG A 279 -5.44 -3.37 -29.60
C ARG A 279 -5.83 -2.00 -29.04
N VAL A 280 -4.98 -1.00 -29.30
CA VAL A 280 -5.26 0.39 -28.91
C VAL A 280 -6.50 0.88 -29.67
N GLN A 281 -7.47 1.40 -28.94
CA GLN A 281 -8.70 1.98 -29.50
C GLN A 281 -8.64 3.51 -29.45
N PRO A 282 -9.26 4.22 -30.40
CA PRO A 282 -9.40 5.67 -30.32
C PRO A 282 -10.12 6.09 -29.02
N SER A 283 -9.53 7.02 -28.28
CA SER A 283 -10.08 7.56 -27.03
C SER A 283 -10.38 9.06 -27.17
N ASN A 284 -11.45 9.53 -26.51
CA ASN A 284 -11.75 10.95 -26.34
C ASN A 284 -11.13 11.54 -25.06
N TYR A 285 -10.31 10.75 -24.37
CA TYR A 285 -9.63 11.18 -23.15
C TYR A 285 -8.74 12.40 -23.40
N ARG A 286 -8.74 13.33 -22.45
CA ARG A 286 -7.89 14.52 -22.47
C ARG A 286 -6.76 14.32 -21.45
N PRO A 287 -5.48 14.29 -21.87
CA PRO A 287 -4.36 14.29 -20.95
C PRO A 287 -4.40 15.51 -20.02
N ALA A 288 -4.08 15.32 -18.73
CA ALA A 288 -3.96 16.42 -17.77
C ALA A 288 -2.50 16.61 -17.36
N GLU A 289 -1.93 17.77 -17.68
CA GLU A 289 -0.63 18.16 -17.15
C GLU A 289 -0.69 18.36 -15.63
N TYR A 290 0.29 17.79 -14.94
CA TYR A 290 0.33 17.72 -13.48
C TYR A 290 1.73 18.04 -12.95
N SER A 291 2.02 19.34 -12.87
CA SER A 291 3.31 19.85 -12.37
C SER A 291 3.55 19.51 -10.90
N ASP A 292 4.79 19.69 -10.44
CA ASP A 292 5.15 19.47 -9.02
C ASP A 292 4.39 20.42 -8.08
N THR A 293 4.00 21.60 -8.56
CA THR A 293 3.11 22.50 -7.80
C THR A 293 1.72 21.88 -7.60
N ARG A 294 1.18 21.18 -8.60
CA ARG A 294 -0.10 20.46 -8.44
C ARG A 294 0.07 19.24 -7.53
N LEU A 295 1.16 18.49 -7.71
CA LEU A 295 1.49 17.33 -6.88
C LEU A 295 1.64 17.69 -5.39
N ASN A 296 2.32 18.78 -5.07
CA ASN A 296 2.52 19.23 -3.69
C ASN A 296 1.21 19.61 -2.98
N LYS A 297 0.13 19.77 -3.73
CA LYS A 297 -1.20 20.08 -3.21
C LYS A 297 -2.06 18.82 -3.05
N PHE A 298 -2.15 18.03 -4.12
CA PHE A 298 -2.88 16.78 -4.15
C PHE A 298 -2.00 15.70 -4.80
N GLY A 299 -1.78 14.61 -4.07
CA GLY A 299 -0.94 13.51 -4.55
C GLY A 299 -1.62 12.69 -5.62
N ALA A 300 -1.16 12.79 -6.87
CA ALA A 300 -1.65 11.95 -7.96
C ALA A 300 -0.48 11.19 -8.59
N PHE A 301 -0.69 9.91 -8.91
CA PHE A 301 0.25 9.17 -9.75
C PHE A 301 0.39 9.88 -11.10
N ARG A 302 1.62 9.88 -11.63
CA ARG A 302 1.93 10.58 -12.88
C ARG A 302 2.68 9.66 -13.81
N THR A 303 2.32 9.75 -15.08
CA THR A 303 3.13 9.26 -16.18
C THR A 303 4.12 10.36 -16.55
N GLU A 304 5.40 10.10 -16.37
CA GLU A 304 6.48 11.05 -16.70
C GLU A 304 7.14 10.69 -18.03
N ARG A 305 7.27 11.68 -18.91
CA ARG A 305 7.91 11.55 -20.21
C ARG A 305 9.13 12.45 -20.28
N TYR A 306 10.29 11.82 -20.23
CA TYR A 306 11.57 12.50 -20.32
C TYR A 306 11.80 13.02 -21.72
N THR A 307 12.33 14.24 -21.79
CA THR A 307 12.68 14.90 -23.04
C THR A 307 14.18 15.19 -23.08
N TYR A 308 14.74 15.26 -24.27
CA TYR A 308 16.14 15.57 -24.55
C TYR A 308 16.27 17.01 -25.05
N ASP A 309 17.07 17.78 -24.33
CA ASP A 309 17.59 19.08 -24.71
C ASP A 309 18.98 18.89 -25.34
N ASP A 310 19.26 19.58 -26.45
CA ASP A 310 20.50 19.42 -27.22
C ASP A 310 21.74 20.04 -26.56
N GLU A 311 21.56 21.04 -25.69
CA GLU A 311 22.63 21.68 -24.93
C GLU A 311 22.87 21.02 -23.56
N TYR A 312 21.81 20.57 -22.89
CA TYR A 312 21.86 20.11 -21.49
C TYR A 312 21.47 18.64 -21.27
N GLY A 313 21.05 17.93 -22.31
CA GLY A 313 20.64 16.52 -22.23
C GLY A 313 19.25 16.33 -21.63
N VAL A 314 19.06 15.30 -20.80
CA VAL A 314 17.78 15.08 -20.11
C VAL A 314 17.68 15.99 -18.91
N VAL A 315 16.77 16.97 -18.96
CA VAL A 315 16.57 17.95 -17.90
C VAL A 315 15.15 17.91 -17.34
N GLU A 316 15.03 18.14 -16.04
CA GLU A 316 13.75 18.06 -15.33
C GLU A 316 12.67 19.06 -15.80
N PRO A 317 12.99 20.32 -16.16
CA PRO A 317 11.97 21.31 -16.56
C PRO A 317 11.21 20.94 -17.85
N THR A 318 11.79 20.08 -18.69
CA THR A 318 11.21 19.69 -19.97
C THR A 318 10.43 18.37 -19.88
N VAL A 319 10.42 17.71 -18.72
CA VAL A 319 9.67 16.47 -18.47
C VAL A 319 8.17 16.76 -18.51
N LYS A 320 7.44 16.06 -19.38
CA LYS A 320 5.97 16.10 -19.36
C LYS A 320 5.48 15.19 -18.26
N ARG A 321 4.59 15.71 -17.42
CA ARG A 321 4.03 14.99 -16.28
C ARG A 321 2.52 14.95 -16.43
N LEU A 322 1.97 13.78 -16.69
CA LEU A 322 0.55 13.56 -16.96
C LEU A 322 -0.08 12.85 -15.77
N ALA A 323 -1.17 13.39 -15.22
CA ALA A 323 -1.90 12.70 -14.16
C ALA A 323 -2.50 11.39 -14.67
N ASN A 324 -2.34 10.32 -13.88
CA ASN A 324 -2.96 9.04 -14.14
C ASN A 324 -4.41 9.12 -13.66
N ARG A 325 -5.38 9.09 -14.59
CA ARG A 325 -6.81 9.15 -14.24
C ARG A 325 -7.67 8.40 -15.25
N TRP A 326 -8.82 7.94 -14.77
CA TRP A 326 -9.85 7.32 -15.61
C TRP A 326 -10.46 8.31 -16.60
N ASN A 327 -10.80 7.82 -17.79
CA ASN A 327 -11.69 8.57 -18.68
C ASN A 327 -13.15 8.43 -18.21
N ILE A 328 -13.64 9.47 -17.54
CA ILE A 328 -14.99 9.53 -16.96
C ILE A 328 -16.07 10.02 -17.94
N LEU A 329 -15.72 10.29 -19.20
CA LEU A 329 -16.67 10.72 -20.22
C LEU A 329 -16.90 9.61 -21.25
N LYS A 330 -18.15 9.45 -21.69
CA LYS A 330 -18.50 8.54 -22.78
C LYS A 330 -17.95 9.07 -24.12
N PRO A 331 -17.68 8.18 -25.10
CA PRO A 331 -17.26 8.59 -26.42
C PRO A 331 -18.22 9.63 -27.04
N GLY A 332 -17.65 10.70 -27.60
CA GLY A 332 -18.40 11.80 -28.21
C GLY A 332 -18.89 12.88 -27.24
N ALA A 333 -18.77 12.69 -25.92
CA ALA A 333 -19.01 13.74 -24.95
C ALA A 333 -17.80 14.68 -24.83
N ASP A 334 -18.07 15.98 -24.80
CA ASP A 334 -17.10 17.05 -24.52
C ASP A 334 -17.81 18.20 -23.82
N CYS A 335 -17.47 18.42 -22.56
CA CYS A 335 -18.09 19.43 -21.69
C CYS A 335 -17.08 20.30 -20.94
N TYR A 336 -15.79 20.21 -21.29
CA TYR A 336 -14.73 20.97 -20.63
C TYR A 336 -14.52 22.35 -21.26
N GLN A 337 -14.61 23.38 -20.42
CA GLN A 337 -14.51 24.79 -20.74
C GLN A 337 -13.55 25.47 -19.74
N PRO A 338 -12.25 25.61 -20.05
CA PRO A 338 -11.20 25.99 -19.09
C PRO A 338 -11.42 27.37 -18.44
N GLU A 339 -12.13 28.27 -19.09
CA GLU A 339 -12.34 29.65 -18.63
C GLU A 339 -13.65 29.85 -17.83
N ALA A 340 -14.51 28.82 -17.80
CA ALA A 340 -15.78 28.86 -17.07
C ALA A 340 -15.57 28.88 -15.55
N GLU A 341 -16.61 29.23 -14.79
CA GLU A 341 -16.55 29.22 -13.32
C GLU A 341 -16.30 27.82 -12.77
N LEU A 342 -16.93 26.81 -13.39
CA LEU A 342 -16.63 25.40 -13.21
C LEU A 342 -16.23 24.81 -14.57
N PRO A 343 -15.01 24.28 -14.74
CA PRO A 343 -14.54 23.85 -16.05
C PRO A 343 -15.40 22.76 -16.70
N TYR A 344 -16.07 21.93 -15.89
CA TYR A 344 -16.97 20.87 -16.37
C TYR A 344 -18.45 21.19 -16.10
N GLY A 345 -18.79 22.47 -15.88
CA GLY A 345 -20.15 22.91 -15.55
C GLY A 345 -21.22 22.59 -16.60
N THR A 346 -20.83 22.24 -17.83
CA THR A 346 -21.78 21.93 -18.92
C THR A 346 -22.04 20.43 -19.11
N CYS A 347 -21.42 19.57 -18.30
CA CYS A 347 -21.61 18.13 -18.40
C CYS A 347 -23.03 17.72 -17.99
N LYS A 348 -23.54 16.68 -18.65
CA LYS A 348 -24.82 16.05 -18.31
C LYS A 348 -24.55 14.70 -17.65
N ALA A 349 -25.49 14.24 -16.82
CA ALA A 349 -25.39 12.89 -16.23
C ALA A 349 -25.25 11.78 -17.31
N SER A 350 -25.86 11.97 -18.49
CA SER A 350 -25.73 11.05 -19.63
C SER A 350 -24.31 10.93 -20.18
N ASP A 351 -23.49 11.97 -20.01
CA ASP A 351 -22.14 12.08 -20.56
C ASP A 351 -21.14 11.27 -19.73
N LEU A 352 -21.48 10.96 -18.48
CA LEU A 352 -20.60 10.29 -17.52
C LEU A 352 -20.50 8.78 -17.82
N ARG A 353 -19.30 8.24 -17.63
CA ARG A 353 -18.95 6.82 -17.79
C ARG A 353 -18.72 6.17 -16.44
N THR A 354 -19.18 4.93 -16.29
CA THR A 354 -18.96 4.10 -15.09
C THR A 354 -17.59 3.43 -15.14
N ILE A 355 -16.88 3.47 -14.01
CA ILE A 355 -15.68 2.69 -13.73
C ILE A 355 -16.14 1.35 -13.15
N VAL A 356 -15.80 0.24 -13.81
CA VAL A 356 -16.30 -1.10 -13.47
C VAL A 356 -15.14 -1.98 -13.00
N TYR A 357 -15.34 -2.65 -11.86
CA TYR A 357 -14.47 -3.67 -11.31
C TYR A 357 -15.22 -5.00 -11.24
N HIS A 358 -14.54 -6.10 -11.50
CA HIS A 358 -15.03 -7.46 -11.31
C HIS A 358 -14.33 -8.10 -10.12
N VAL A 359 -15.05 -8.89 -9.32
CA VAL A 359 -14.39 -9.74 -8.32
C VAL A 359 -13.72 -10.94 -8.98
N ALA A 360 -12.74 -11.55 -8.32
CA ALA A 360 -12.21 -12.85 -8.72
C ALA A 360 -13.31 -13.94 -8.69
N GLU A 361 -13.20 -14.97 -9.54
CA GLU A 361 -14.14 -16.10 -9.55
C GLU A 361 -14.24 -16.78 -8.16
N GLU A 362 -13.12 -16.85 -7.44
CA GLU A 362 -13.01 -17.48 -6.12
C GLU A 362 -13.20 -16.49 -4.96
N HIS A 363 -13.78 -15.31 -5.22
CA HIS A 363 -13.97 -14.29 -4.19
C HIS A 363 -14.83 -14.82 -3.03
N PRO A 364 -14.37 -14.68 -1.76
CA PRO A 364 -15.07 -15.27 -0.62
C PRO A 364 -16.51 -14.76 -0.48
N ALA A 365 -17.46 -15.68 -0.29
CA ALA A 365 -18.88 -15.33 -0.20
C ALA A 365 -19.20 -14.34 0.93
N HIS A 366 -18.52 -14.45 2.07
CA HIS A 366 -18.70 -13.56 3.23
C HIS A 366 -18.16 -12.14 3.01
N LEU A 367 -17.35 -11.90 1.96
CA LEU A 367 -16.81 -10.58 1.61
C LEU A 367 -17.57 -9.89 0.48
N LYS A 368 -18.59 -10.52 -0.11
CA LYS A 368 -19.38 -9.90 -1.20
C LYS A 368 -20.06 -8.61 -0.76
N ASP A 369 -20.62 -8.58 0.45
CA ASP A 369 -21.25 -7.36 0.99
C ASP A 369 -20.21 -6.27 1.27
N ALA A 370 -19.01 -6.66 1.71
CA ALA A 370 -17.90 -5.73 1.87
C ALA A 370 -17.45 -5.14 0.52
N ALA A 371 -17.39 -5.95 -0.54
CA ALA A 371 -17.09 -5.49 -1.89
C ALA A 371 -18.17 -4.53 -2.46
N LEU A 372 -19.44 -4.72 -2.10
CA LEU A 372 -20.51 -3.76 -2.43
C LEU A 372 -20.35 -2.45 -1.66
N ALA A 373 -19.99 -2.51 -0.37
CA ALA A 373 -19.72 -1.33 0.44
C ALA A 373 -18.58 -0.48 -0.14
N LEU A 374 -17.49 -1.11 -0.60
CA LEU A 374 -16.42 -0.43 -1.34
C LEU A 374 -16.93 0.30 -2.58
N SER A 375 -17.80 -0.37 -3.34
CA SER A 375 -18.43 0.24 -4.52
C SER A 375 -19.26 1.46 -4.16
N ASP A 376 -20.01 1.40 -3.05
CA ASP A 376 -20.87 2.50 -2.60
C ASP A 376 -20.07 3.68 -2.07
N ALA A 377 -18.99 3.43 -1.32
CA ALA A 377 -18.11 4.47 -0.81
C ALA A 377 -17.48 5.30 -1.95
N TRP A 378 -16.82 4.65 -2.91
CA TRP A 378 -16.21 5.34 -4.04
C TRP A 378 -17.24 5.96 -5.01
N ASP A 379 -18.42 5.35 -5.18
CA ASP A 379 -19.50 5.96 -5.97
C ASP A 379 -20.01 7.25 -5.30
N ALA A 380 -20.11 7.29 -3.96
CA ALA A 380 -20.49 8.48 -3.21
C ALA A 380 -19.45 9.61 -3.35
N VAL A 381 -18.15 9.29 -3.27
CA VAL A 381 -17.06 10.24 -3.50
C VAL A 381 -17.17 10.87 -4.89
N PHE A 382 -17.28 10.06 -5.94
CA PHE A 382 -17.37 10.55 -7.31
C PHE A 382 -18.66 11.32 -7.55
N LYS A 383 -19.80 10.88 -7.02
CA LYS A 383 -21.08 11.61 -7.16
C LYS A 383 -21.02 12.97 -6.50
N ARG A 384 -20.49 13.05 -5.28
CA ARG A 384 -20.32 14.31 -4.57
C ARG A 384 -19.38 15.24 -5.34
N ALA A 385 -18.23 14.73 -5.79
CA ALA A 385 -17.29 15.52 -6.58
C ALA A 385 -17.90 16.02 -7.90
N VAL A 386 -18.68 15.18 -8.61
CA VAL A 386 -19.40 15.58 -9.82
C VAL A 386 -20.45 16.64 -9.51
N ALA A 387 -21.28 16.45 -8.49
CA ALA A 387 -22.30 17.42 -8.11
C ALA A 387 -21.68 18.78 -7.76
N ASP A 388 -20.56 18.76 -7.02
CA ASP A 388 -19.89 19.96 -6.55
C ASP A 388 -19.08 20.66 -7.65
N ALA A 389 -18.49 19.93 -8.61
CA ALA A 389 -17.62 20.47 -9.65
C ALA A 389 -18.31 20.67 -11.01
N THR A 390 -19.61 20.38 -11.08
CA THR A 390 -20.45 20.62 -12.27
C THR A 390 -21.72 21.38 -11.88
N ASN A 391 -22.65 21.59 -12.82
CA ASN A 391 -23.98 22.16 -12.50
C ASN A 391 -25.05 21.07 -12.26
N LEU A 392 -24.63 19.81 -12.03
CA LEU A 392 -25.53 18.70 -11.72
C LEU A 392 -25.86 18.67 -10.23
N THR A 393 -27.09 18.28 -9.90
CA THR A 393 -27.54 18.07 -8.53
C THR A 393 -27.47 16.58 -8.16
N GLU A 394 -27.53 16.27 -6.86
CA GLU A 394 -27.69 14.88 -6.40
C GLU A 394 -28.90 14.18 -7.04
N ALA A 395 -29.98 14.92 -7.29
CA ALA A 395 -31.17 14.40 -7.96
C ALA A 395 -30.91 14.02 -9.42
N ASP A 396 -30.07 14.79 -10.14
CA ASP A 396 -29.67 14.46 -11.51
C ASP A 396 -28.81 13.20 -11.58
N LEU A 397 -28.10 12.88 -10.48
CA LEU A 397 -27.19 11.73 -10.38
C LEU A 397 -27.83 10.49 -9.74
N ALA A 398 -29.06 10.57 -9.24
CA ALA A 398 -29.69 9.50 -8.47
C ALA A 398 -29.77 8.15 -9.21
N GLY A 399 -29.95 8.16 -10.53
CA GLY A 399 -29.97 6.97 -11.39
C GLY A 399 -28.64 6.61 -12.04
N THR A 400 -27.58 7.37 -11.77
CA THR A 400 -26.25 7.20 -12.39
C THR A 400 -25.35 6.43 -11.43
N ARG A 401 -24.55 5.49 -11.94
CA ARG A 401 -23.47 4.84 -11.18
C ARG A 401 -22.14 5.23 -11.80
N LEU A 402 -21.23 5.77 -11.00
CA LEU A 402 -19.89 6.19 -11.43
C LEU A 402 -18.84 5.15 -11.09
N VAL A 403 -19.00 4.41 -9.98
CA VAL A 403 -18.11 3.31 -9.61
C VAL A 403 -18.93 2.05 -9.31
N ARG A 404 -18.63 0.92 -9.97
CA ARG A 404 -19.35 -0.34 -9.83
C ARG A 404 -18.40 -1.48 -9.53
N VAL A 405 -18.68 -2.24 -8.47
CA VAL A 405 -18.09 -3.57 -8.24
C VAL A 405 -19.12 -4.64 -8.59
N CYS A 406 -18.76 -5.52 -9.51
CA CYS A 406 -19.54 -6.66 -9.95
C CYS A 406 -19.11 -7.88 -9.12
N VAL A 407 -19.97 -8.28 -8.18
CA VAL A 407 -19.69 -9.31 -7.16
C VAL A 407 -19.92 -10.76 -7.60
N ASN A 408 -20.24 -10.95 -8.89
CA ASN A 408 -20.39 -12.24 -9.50
C ASN A 408 -19.43 -12.35 -10.69
N ASN A 409 -18.61 -13.38 -10.67
CA ASN A 409 -17.71 -13.75 -11.74
C ASN A 409 -17.69 -15.29 -11.82
N PRO A 410 -18.18 -15.94 -12.90
CA PRO A 410 -18.78 -15.33 -14.10
C PRO A 410 -20.01 -14.47 -13.81
N VAL A 411 -20.28 -13.52 -14.69
CA VAL A 411 -21.48 -12.65 -14.63
C VAL A 411 -22.75 -13.50 -14.76
N LEU A 412 -23.72 -13.25 -13.89
CA LEU A 412 -24.98 -13.99 -13.83
C LEU A 412 -26.11 -13.27 -14.58
N GLU A 413 -27.15 -14.01 -14.94
CA GLU A 413 -28.40 -13.41 -15.46
C GLU A 413 -29.04 -12.54 -14.37
N GLY A 414 -29.30 -11.27 -14.69
CA GLY A 414 -29.85 -10.27 -13.76
C GLY A 414 -28.81 -9.37 -13.10
N ASP A 415 -27.51 -9.60 -13.31
CA ASP A 415 -26.48 -8.64 -12.95
C ASP A 415 -26.62 -7.33 -13.76
N PRO A 416 -26.14 -6.19 -13.24
CA PRO A 416 -26.14 -4.92 -13.97
C PRO A 416 -25.46 -5.05 -15.33
N ALA A 417 -26.02 -4.39 -16.36
CA ALA A 417 -25.50 -4.48 -17.73
C ALA A 417 -24.04 -3.99 -17.86
N GLU A 418 -23.62 -3.08 -16.97
CA GLU A 418 -22.23 -2.60 -16.88
C GLU A 418 -21.24 -3.72 -16.52
N CYS A 419 -21.70 -4.79 -15.87
CA CYS A 419 -20.87 -5.95 -15.54
C CYS A 419 -20.54 -6.81 -16.76
N GLY A 420 -21.28 -6.67 -17.86
CA GLY A 420 -21.11 -7.44 -19.09
C GLY A 420 -22.21 -8.49 -19.30
N GLU A 421 -22.09 -9.24 -20.39
CA GLU A 421 -23.07 -10.28 -20.74
C GLU A 421 -23.01 -11.47 -19.79
N PRO A 422 -24.14 -12.13 -19.48
CA PRO A 422 -24.16 -13.35 -18.68
C PRO A 422 -23.20 -14.42 -19.22
N GLY A 423 -22.37 -14.96 -18.33
CA GLY A 423 -21.31 -15.93 -18.64
C GLY A 423 -19.94 -15.31 -18.93
N LEU A 424 -19.82 -13.97 -18.99
CA LEU A 424 -18.51 -13.30 -19.04
C LEU A 424 -17.71 -13.66 -17.77
N ASN A 425 -16.48 -14.15 -17.93
CA ASN A 425 -15.60 -14.54 -16.83
C ASN A 425 -14.21 -13.89 -16.94
N PRO A 426 -14.04 -12.61 -16.56
CA PRO A 426 -12.76 -11.92 -16.62
C PRO A 426 -11.71 -12.61 -15.75
N GLN A 427 -10.49 -12.75 -16.27
CA GLN A 427 -9.36 -13.40 -15.60
C GLN A 427 -8.32 -12.37 -15.15
N ILE A 428 -7.64 -12.65 -14.04
CA ILE A 428 -6.53 -11.82 -13.53
C ILE A 428 -5.47 -11.58 -14.62
N GLY A 429 -5.05 -10.33 -14.76
CA GLY A 429 -4.08 -9.88 -15.77
C GLY A 429 -4.68 -9.52 -17.14
N ASP A 430 -5.97 -9.80 -17.38
CA ASP A 430 -6.65 -9.33 -18.60
C ASP A 430 -6.81 -7.81 -18.56
N ILE A 431 -6.00 -7.12 -19.36
CA ILE A 431 -5.92 -5.65 -19.39
C ILE A 431 -7.23 -4.95 -19.77
N ARG A 432 -8.23 -5.68 -20.27
CA ARG A 432 -9.54 -5.10 -20.64
C ARG A 432 -10.46 -4.90 -19.43
N TYR A 433 -10.17 -5.55 -18.31
CA TYR A 433 -11.03 -5.57 -17.13
C TYR A 433 -10.28 -5.12 -15.89
N SER A 434 -11.01 -4.54 -14.94
CA SER A 434 -10.47 -4.13 -13.64
C SER A 434 -10.93 -5.09 -12.55
N PHE A 435 -10.14 -5.24 -11.48
CA PHE A 435 -10.40 -6.27 -10.48
C PHE A 435 -10.43 -5.75 -9.04
N ILE A 436 -11.35 -6.30 -8.25
CA ILE A 436 -11.21 -6.44 -6.80
C ILE A 436 -10.81 -7.90 -6.54
N TYR A 437 -9.57 -8.13 -6.13
CA TYR A 437 -9.00 -9.47 -6.11
C TYR A 437 -8.63 -9.89 -4.69
N TYR A 438 -9.21 -10.99 -4.21
CA TYR A 438 -8.82 -11.62 -2.95
C TYR A 438 -7.83 -12.72 -3.26
N VAL A 439 -6.62 -12.64 -2.70
CA VAL A 439 -5.58 -13.65 -2.80
C VAL A 439 -5.66 -14.55 -1.55
N PRO A 440 -6.21 -15.77 -1.65
CA PRO A 440 -6.37 -16.64 -0.49
C PRO A 440 -5.06 -17.27 0.00
N GLU A 441 -4.08 -17.42 -0.89
CA GLU A 441 -2.80 -18.07 -0.58
C GLU A 441 -1.88 -17.20 0.28
N GLU A 442 -1.01 -17.86 1.04
CA GLU A 442 0.10 -17.21 1.74
C GLU A 442 1.24 -16.97 0.75
N HIS A 443 1.84 -15.78 0.79
CA HIS A 443 3.05 -15.45 0.04
C HIS A 443 4.10 -14.89 1.00
N GLU A 444 5.36 -15.33 0.84
CA GLU A 444 6.47 -14.85 1.66
C GLU A 444 6.77 -13.35 1.47
N SER A 445 6.50 -12.79 0.27
CA SER A 445 6.88 -11.41 -0.11
C SER A 445 5.70 -10.46 -0.39
N SER A 446 4.44 -10.88 -0.20
CA SER A 446 3.30 -10.00 -0.54
C SER A 446 3.07 -8.90 0.50
N PRO A 447 2.57 -7.71 0.08
CA PRO A 447 2.00 -6.74 1.00
C PRO A 447 0.63 -7.21 1.56
N LEU A 448 -0.05 -6.39 2.36
CA LEU A 448 -1.44 -6.65 2.79
C LEU A 448 -2.46 -6.25 1.71
N GLY A 449 -2.17 -5.16 1.01
CA GLY A 449 -2.91 -4.66 -0.15
C GLY A 449 -1.96 -4.19 -1.25
N PHE A 450 -2.44 -4.21 -2.51
CA PHE A 450 -1.70 -3.68 -3.65
C PHE A 450 -2.65 -3.20 -4.77
N GLY A 451 -2.52 -1.94 -5.20
CA GLY A 451 -3.45 -1.29 -6.14
C GLY A 451 -2.83 -0.81 -7.47
N PRO A 452 -2.27 -1.69 -8.33
CA PRO A 452 -1.66 -1.27 -9.59
C PRO A 452 -2.67 -0.76 -10.62
N THR A 453 -2.21 0.16 -11.46
CA THR A 453 -2.96 0.69 -12.62
C THR A 453 -2.24 0.38 -13.92
N ASN A 454 -3.01 0.00 -14.94
CA ASN A 454 -2.56 -0.08 -16.32
C ASN A 454 -2.87 1.24 -17.00
N VAL A 455 -1.84 1.97 -17.43
CA VAL A 455 -1.97 3.35 -17.89
C VAL A 455 -1.41 3.49 -19.30
N ASP A 456 -2.10 4.22 -20.17
CA ASP A 456 -1.53 4.61 -21.45
C ASP A 456 -0.31 5.53 -21.22
N PRO A 457 0.90 5.09 -21.57
CA PRO A 457 2.14 5.80 -21.27
C PRO A 457 2.27 7.13 -22.03
N THR A 458 1.40 7.40 -23.00
CA THR A 458 1.45 8.64 -23.81
C THR A 458 0.41 9.69 -23.40
N THR A 459 -0.61 9.29 -22.65
CA THR A 459 -1.73 10.17 -22.27
C THR A 459 -1.97 10.25 -20.76
N GLY A 460 -1.57 9.24 -19.99
CA GLY A 460 -1.95 9.10 -18.58
C GLY A 460 -3.37 8.56 -18.39
N GLU A 461 -4.04 8.05 -19.43
CA GLU A 461 -5.36 7.41 -19.28
C GLU A 461 -5.22 6.07 -18.53
N ILE A 462 -5.96 5.89 -17.43
CA ILE A 462 -6.09 4.56 -16.80
C ILE A 462 -7.01 3.71 -17.68
N LEU A 463 -6.50 2.56 -18.12
CA LEU A 463 -7.16 1.62 -19.03
C LEU A 463 -7.87 0.50 -18.25
N SER A 464 -7.16 -0.05 -17.26
CA SER A 464 -7.65 -1.02 -16.29
C SER A 464 -6.87 -0.87 -14.98
N ALA A 465 -7.39 -1.42 -13.89
CA ALA A 465 -6.69 -1.43 -12.62
C ALA A 465 -7.08 -2.65 -11.78
N ALA A 466 -6.24 -3.04 -10.84
CA ALA A 466 -6.58 -4.10 -9.91
C ALA A 466 -6.26 -3.64 -8.49
N ALA A 467 -7.17 -3.91 -7.56
CA ALA A 467 -6.93 -3.78 -6.14
C ALA A 467 -6.88 -5.20 -5.55
N TYR A 468 -5.72 -5.58 -5.03
CA TYR A 468 -5.45 -6.89 -4.44
C TYR A 468 -5.51 -6.82 -2.92
N PHE A 469 -6.13 -7.82 -2.30
CA PHE A 469 -6.12 -8.05 -0.86
C PHE A 469 -5.54 -9.43 -0.55
N TYR A 470 -4.53 -9.50 0.31
CA TYR A 470 -3.88 -10.75 0.66
C TYR A 470 -4.49 -11.33 1.94
N GLY A 471 -5.32 -12.36 1.77
CA GLY A 471 -6.19 -12.91 2.80
C GLY A 471 -5.47 -13.65 3.94
N ALA A 472 -4.37 -14.34 3.63
CA ALA A 472 -3.61 -15.08 4.64
C ALA A 472 -3.06 -14.16 5.76
N PRO A 473 -2.35 -13.05 5.45
CA PRO A 473 -1.98 -12.04 6.45
C PRO A 473 -3.18 -11.44 7.21
N SER A 474 -4.29 -11.18 6.51
CA SER A 474 -5.50 -10.62 7.13
C SER A 474 -6.07 -11.49 8.25
N ARG A 475 -6.10 -12.81 8.06
CA ARG A 475 -6.59 -13.73 9.10
C ARG A 475 -5.73 -13.70 10.36
N TRP A 476 -4.42 -13.50 10.23
CA TRP A 476 -3.53 -13.34 11.38
C TRP A 476 -3.78 -12.01 12.10
N LEU A 477 -4.03 -10.94 11.35
CA LEU A 477 -4.40 -9.62 11.89
C LEU A 477 -5.74 -9.70 12.62
N ALA A 478 -6.77 -10.26 11.99
CA ALA A 478 -8.09 -10.45 12.60
C ALA A 478 -8.00 -11.28 13.89
N ARG A 479 -7.19 -12.35 13.88
CA ARG A 479 -6.95 -13.15 15.08
C ARG A 479 -6.27 -12.34 16.19
N ARG A 480 -5.26 -11.54 15.86
CA ARG A 480 -4.56 -10.67 16.81
C ARG A 480 -5.51 -9.65 17.43
N THR A 481 -6.33 -9.01 16.61
CA THR A 481 -7.37 -8.05 17.05
C THR A 481 -8.37 -8.72 17.98
N LEU A 482 -8.82 -9.93 17.65
CA LEU A 482 -9.79 -10.64 18.49
C LEU A 482 -9.17 -11.13 19.81
N ASP A 483 -7.88 -11.51 19.81
CA ASP A 483 -7.18 -11.86 21.04
C ASP A 483 -6.98 -10.62 21.93
N LEU A 484 -6.70 -9.44 21.36
CA LEU A 484 -6.71 -8.17 22.10
C LEU A 484 -8.08 -7.87 22.72
N PHE A 485 -9.15 -8.02 21.94
CA PHE A 485 -10.53 -7.87 22.43
C PHE A 485 -10.82 -8.82 23.61
N LYS A 486 -10.43 -10.09 23.49
CA LYS A 486 -10.63 -11.07 24.55
C LYS A 486 -9.85 -10.71 25.81
N VAL A 487 -8.62 -10.19 25.70
CA VAL A 487 -7.87 -9.71 26.86
C VAL A 487 -8.62 -8.55 27.53
N GLN A 488 -9.11 -7.59 26.75
CA GLN A 488 -9.87 -6.45 27.30
C GLN A 488 -11.12 -6.90 28.06
N GLU A 489 -11.86 -7.86 27.52
CA GLU A 489 -13.09 -8.37 28.13
C GLU A 489 -12.83 -9.46 29.19
N GLY A 490 -11.57 -9.78 29.50
CA GLY A 490 -11.20 -10.80 30.49
C GLY A 490 -11.52 -12.24 30.04
N LEU A 491 -11.65 -12.48 28.74
CA LEU A 491 -11.88 -13.77 28.11
C LEU A 491 -10.58 -14.53 27.78
N LEU A 492 -9.43 -13.86 27.81
CA LEU A 492 -8.10 -14.43 27.55
C LEU A 492 -7.05 -13.81 28.49
N ASP A 493 -6.17 -14.63 29.05
CA ASP A 493 -5.09 -14.17 29.92
C ASP A 493 -3.82 -13.81 29.11
N LYS A 494 -3.04 -12.86 29.61
CA LYS A 494 -1.78 -12.41 29.00
C LYS A 494 -0.69 -13.46 29.12
N GLU A 495 -0.69 -14.22 30.22
CA GLU A 495 0.14 -15.42 30.40
C GLU A 495 -0.11 -16.44 29.28
N ASP A 496 -1.37 -16.63 28.88
CA ASP A 496 -1.74 -17.52 27.78
C ASP A 496 -1.27 -16.98 26.42
N ILE A 497 -1.28 -15.66 26.19
CA ILE A 497 -0.73 -15.07 24.96
C ILE A 497 0.79 -15.22 24.91
N ALA A 498 1.49 -14.89 26.00
CA ALA A 498 2.96 -14.90 26.09
C ALA A 498 3.54 -16.32 25.96
N ASN A 499 2.87 -17.30 26.59
CA ASN A 499 3.29 -18.71 26.55
C ASN A 499 2.87 -19.44 25.26
N GLY A 500 2.10 -18.81 24.37
CA GLY A 500 1.50 -19.47 23.21
C GLY A 500 0.30 -20.37 23.54
N GLY A 501 -0.26 -20.25 24.74
CA GLY A 501 -1.48 -20.93 25.19
C GLY A 501 -2.71 -20.65 24.32
N ALA A 502 -2.79 -19.50 23.63
CA ALA A 502 -3.84 -19.26 22.63
C ALA A 502 -3.79 -20.25 21.43
N VAL A 503 -2.64 -20.90 21.18
CA VAL A 503 -2.49 -22.00 20.21
C VAL A 503 -2.90 -23.36 20.83
N ARG A 504 -3.12 -23.42 22.15
CA ARG A 504 -3.55 -24.62 22.90
C ARG A 504 -4.67 -24.34 23.90
N ALA A 505 -5.90 -24.46 23.39
CA ALA A 505 -7.14 -24.78 24.10
C ALA A 505 -7.70 -23.80 25.16
N ARG A 506 -8.92 -23.33 24.88
CA ARG A 506 -9.86 -22.53 25.70
C ARG A 506 -10.10 -23.09 27.11
N LEU A 507 -10.16 -22.21 28.11
CA LEU A 507 -10.85 -22.42 29.39
C LEU A 507 -11.56 -21.12 29.85
N PRO A 508 -12.65 -21.20 30.66
CA PRO A 508 -13.41 -20.03 31.13
C PRO A 508 -13.07 -19.58 32.57
N TYR A 509 -13.49 -18.35 32.93
CA TYR A 509 -13.55 -17.65 34.26
C TYR A 509 -12.40 -16.66 34.61
N PRO A 510 -12.55 -15.73 35.59
CA PRO A 510 -13.59 -14.70 35.79
C PRO A 510 -13.05 -13.25 35.95
N ASP A 511 -13.85 -12.30 35.46
CA ASP A 511 -14.00 -10.88 35.85
C ASP A 511 -12.73 -10.01 36.01
N ALA A 512 -12.19 -9.55 34.87
CA ALA A 512 -11.13 -8.55 34.80
C ALA A 512 -11.72 -7.14 34.96
N ARG A 513 -11.40 -6.46 36.07
CA ARG A 513 -11.69 -5.04 36.26
C ARG A 513 -10.80 -4.20 35.32
N SER A 514 -11.43 -3.53 34.36
CA SER A 514 -11.06 -2.22 33.79
C SER A 514 -9.58 -1.83 33.89
N LEU A 515 -8.78 -2.29 32.93
CA LEU A 515 -7.36 -1.96 32.77
C LEU A 515 -7.21 -0.72 31.87
N ARG A 516 -7.75 0.42 32.33
CA ARG A 516 -7.57 1.72 31.67
C ARG A 516 -6.35 2.44 32.25
N PRO A 517 -5.44 3.00 31.44
CA PRO A 517 -4.57 4.07 31.89
C PRO A 517 -5.41 5.22 32.44
N LYS A 518 -4.92 5.87 33.50
CA LYS A 518 -5.10 7.32 33.65
C LYS A 518 -4.29 7.98 32.53
N ALA A 519 -4.79 7.92 31.29
CA ALA A 519 -4.11 8.40 30.09
C ALA A 519 -3.86 9.92 30.13
N LEU A 520 -4.52 10.61 31.06
CA LEU A 520 -4.28 12.00 31.36
C LEU A 520 -3.33 12.06 32.55
N ARG A 521 -2.02 11.82 32.31
CA ARG A 521 -1.01 12.39 33.21
C ARG A 521 -1.17 13.90 33.08
N HIS A 522 -1.96 14.51 33.97
CA HIS A 522 -2.07 15.96 34.03
C HIS A 522 -0.67 16.52 34.22
N LEU A 523 -0.12 17.08 33.15
CA LEU A 523 1.14 17.78 33.21
C LEU A 523 0.86 19.08 33.95
N ASP A 524 1.49 19.21 35.11
CA ASP A 524 1.47 20.46 35.87
C ASP A 524 2.26 21.50 35.08
N MET A 525 1.53 22.35 34.34
CA MET A 525 2.12 23.30 33.40
C MET A 525 3.04 24.31 34.10
N ASP A 526 2.80 24.61 35.37
CA ASP A 526 3.69 25.46 36.16
C ASP A 526 5.01 24.74 36.46
N LYS A 527 4.96 23.43 36.74
CA LYS A 527 6.19 22.61 36.85
C LYS A 527 6.90 22.48 35.52
N VAL A 528 6.18 22.29 34.42
CA VAL A 528 6.75 22.24 33.07
C VAL A 528 7.54 23.52 32.77
N ARG A 529 6.92 24.69 32.96
CA ARG A 529 7.58 26.00 32.79
C ARG A 529 8.79 26.16 33.72
N ALA A 530 8.66 25.77 34.99
CA ALA A 530 9.77 25.81 35.93
C ALA A 530 10.94 24.87 35.55
N VAL A 531 10.66 23.71 34.96
CA VAL A 531 11.67 22.77 34.45
C VAL A 531 12.35 23.34 33.21
N LEU A 532 11.61 23.99 32.31
CA LEU A 532 12.16 24.67 31.13
C LEU A 532 13.14 25.78 31.53
N ASP A 533 12.72 26.65 32.45
CA ASP A 533 13.56 27.73 32.99
C ASP A 533 14.81 27.18 33.66
N ARG A 534 14.64 26.17 34.54
CA ARG A 534 15.76 25.51 35.23
C ARG A 534 16.76 24.90 34.26
N ASN A 535 16.29 24.33 33.16
CA ASN A 535 17.13 23.68 32.16
C ASN A 535 17.67 24.63 31.09
N GLN A 536 17.33 25.93 31.15
CA GLN A 536 17.78 26.95 30.21
C GLN A 536 17.52 26.55 28.75
N VAL A 537 16.34 25.97 28.47
CA VAL A 537 16.04 25.37 27.15
C VAL A 537 16.12 26.41 26.03
N VAL A 538 15.64 27.63 26.27
CA VAL A 538 15.71 28.75 25.31
C VAL A 538 17.16 29.16 25.02
N GLU A 539 18.03 29.25 26.04
CA GLU A 539 19.44 29.60 25.85
C GLU A 539 20.19 28.49 25.11
N LYS A 540 19.89 27.22 25.41
CA LYS A 540 20.44 26.05 24.71
C LYS A 540 19.99 26.01 23.25
N ALA A 541 18.74 26.37 22.98
CA ALA A 541 18.20 26.50 21.63
C ALA A 541 18.92 27.60 20.83
N GLN A 542 19.11 28.78 21.42
CA GLN A 542 19.87 29.87 20.79
C GLN A 542 21.31 29.46 20.47
N ARG A 543 21.96 28.73 21.39
CA ARG A 543 23.29 28.16 21.14
C ARG A 543 23.25 27.14 20.00
N LEU A 544 22.28 26.24 19.97
CA LEU A 544 22.13 25.27 18.87
C LEU A 544 21.95 25.98 17.53
N ARG A 545 21.10 27.01 17.47
CA ARG A 545 20.92 27.84 16.27
C ARG A 545 22.23 28.47 15.81
N GLN A 546 23.02 29.04 16.72
CA GLN A 546 24.34 29.59 16.40
C GLN A 546 25.29 28.52 15.84
N LEU A 547 25.27 27.30 16.41
CA LEU A 547 26.07 26.18 15.93
C LEU A 547 25.63 25.73 14.52
N VAL A 548 24.32 25.75 14.23
CA VAL A 548 23.78 25.43 12.90
C VAL A 548 24.18 26.51 11.90
N GLU A 549 24.00 27.79 12.24
CA GLU A 549 24.38 28.94 11.40
C GLU A 549 25.89 28.99 11.12
N SER A 550 26.72 28.61 12.09
CA SER A 550 28.18 28.56 11.92
C SER A 550 28.67 27.29 11.21
N GLY A 551 27.81 26.28 11.03
CA GLY A 551 28.16 24.96 10.51
C GLY A 551 28.84 24.04 11.53
N GLU A 552 29.10 24.50 12.76
CA GLU A 552 29.66 23.69 13.84
C GLU A 552 28.74 22.52 14.25
N ALA A 553 27.43 22.64 14.05
CA ALA A 553 26.48 21.55 14.27
C ALA A 553 26.66 20.38 13.28
N LEU A 554 27.34 20.59 12.14
CA LEU A 554 27.65 19.56 11.14
C LEU A 554 28.97 18.84 11.43
N HIS A 555 29.75 19.28 12.43
CA HIS A 555 30.93 18.55 12.84
C HIS A 555 30.54 17.18 13.40
N ASP A 556 31.23 16.14 12.95
CA ASP A 556 30.99 14.77 13.40
C ASP A 556 31.49 14.59 14.85
N GLU A 557 30.65 14.98 15.81
CA GLU A 557 30.91 14.74 17.23
C GLU A 557 30.57 13.31 17.66
N ARG A 558 30.18 12.40 16.74
CA ARG A 558 29.71 11.05 17.10
C ARG A 558 30.76 10.30 17.90
N GLU A 559 32.03 10.29 17.47
CA GLU A 559 33.11 9.65 18.21
C GLU A 559 33.28 10.26 19.62
N GLY A 560 33.28 11.59 19.73
CA GLY A 560 33.41 12.27 21.03
C GLY A 560 32.20 12.10 21.96
N LYS A 561 30.99 11.96 21.42
CA LYS A 561 29.77 11.64 22.19
C LYS A 561 29.75 10.17 22.60
N LEU A 562 30.18 9.27 21.71
CA LEU A 562 30.30 7.84 21.96
C LEU A 562 31.33 7.56 23.07
N GLU A 563 32.48 8.23 23.02
CA GLU A 563 33.49 8.12 24.08
C GLU A 563 33.00 8.68 25.42
N ARG A 564 32.21 9.77 25.42
CA ARG A 564 31.55 10.29 26.64
C ARG A 564 30.48 9.33 27.18
N LEU A 565 29.71 8.68 26.30
CA LEU A 565 28.72 7.67 26.68
C LEU A 565 29.41 6.47 27.35
N LYS A 566 30.44 5.92 26.71
CA LYS A 566 31.30 4.85 27.27
C LYS A 566 31.90 5.25 28.62
N ALA A 567 32.44 6.48 28.72
CA ALA A 567 33.04 6.97 29.96
C ALA A 567 32.04 7.22 31.10
N SER A 568 30.75 7.41 30.78
CA SER A 568 29.69 7.68 31.76
C SER A 568 29.06 6.42 32.37
N ALA A 569 29.48 5.21 31.96
CA ALA A 569 28.86 3.92 32.30
C ALA A 569 27.39 3.74 31.87
N LEU A 570 26.76 4.76 31.28
CA LEU A 570 25.42 4.67 30.68
C LEU A 570 25.36 3.70 29.48
N ASP A 571 26.51 3.39 28.89
CA ASP A 571 26.65 2.51 27.73
C ASP A 571 26.24 1.04 28.03
N GLU A 572 26.44 0.59 29.27
CA GLU A 572 26.01 -0.73 29.75
C GLU A 572 24.60 -0.71 30.34
N LEU A 573 24.17 0.40 30.95
CA LEU A 573 22.87 0.53 31.61
C LEU A 573 21.70 0.72 30.63
N ALA A 574 21.98 1.15 29.40
CA ALA A 574 20.96 1.40 28.39
C ALA A 574 20.56 0.14 27.59
N VAL A 575 21.18 -1.01 27.87
CA VAL A 575 20.81 -2.32 27.33
C VAL A 575 20.17 -3.13 28.46
N THR A 576 18.86 -3.36 28.37
CA THR A 576 18.10 -4.10 29.41
C THR A 576 18.48 -5.59 29.39
N GLU A 577 18.24 -6.29 30.49
CA GLU A 577 18.49 -7.74 30.55
C GLU A 577 17.60 -8.52 29.57
N GLU A 578 16.40 -8.04 29.23
CA GLU A 578 15.56 -8.64 28.18
C GLU A 578 16.21 -8.52 26.80
N MET A 579 16.88 -7.40 26.53
CA MET A 579 17.68 -7.25 25.32
C MET A 579 18.79 -8.30 25.35
N ARG A 580 19.56 -8.40 26.43
CA ARG A 580 20.62 -9.42 26.63
C ARG A 580 20.11 -10.87 26.52
N GLN A 581 18.93 -11.17 27.03
CA GLN A 581 18.30 -12.48 26.96
C GLN A 581 17.78 -12.80 25.56
N ALA A 582 17.23 -11.81 24.85
CA ALA A 582 16.94 -11.94 23.42
C ALA A 582 18.24 -12.27 22.65
N PHE A 583 19.38 -11.67 23.03
CA PHE A 583 20.72 -11.97 22.51
C PHE A 583 21.31 -13.33 22.95
N GLY A 584 20.62 -14.09 23.81
CA GLY A 584 20.99 -15.46 24.14
C GLY A 584 21.92 -15.61 25.36
N GLN A 585 21.84 -14.72 26.35
CA GLN A 585 22.64 -14.79 27.60
C GLN A 585 22.24 -15.93 28.58
N GLY A 586 21.87 -17.10 28.05
CA GLY A 586 21.49 -18.26 28.84
C GLY A 586 22.33 -19.51 28.57
N VAL A 587 23.65 -19.42 28.38
CA VAL A 587 24.51 -20.61 28.45
C VAL A 587 25.73 -20.35 29.32
N VAL A 588 25.70 -20.95 30.49
CA VAL A 588 26.87 -21.19 31.34
C VAL A 588 27.87 -21.98 30.50
N ALA A 589 29.00 -21.36 30.15
CA ALA A 589 30.15 -22.10 29.66
C ALA A 589 30.55 -23.13 30.73
N GLU A 590 30.87 -24.35 30.32
CA GLU A 590 31.27 -25.47 31.19
C GLU A 590 32.45 -25.13 32.14
N GLN A 591 33.10 -23.97 31.93
CA GLN A 591 34.24 -23.48 32.70
C GLN A 591 34.19 -21.95 32.92
N GLY A 592 33.15 -21.43 33.59
CA GLY A 592 33.23 -20.28 34.52
C GLY A 592 33.99 -18.99 34.13
N ALA A 593 34.23 -18.70 32.85
CA ALA A 593 34.81 -17.45 32.38
C ALA A 593 33.81 -16.75 31.46
N GLU A 594 33.19 -15.69 31.97
CA GLU A 594 32.36 -14.76 31.20
C GLU A 594 33.23 -14.06 30.16
N ALA A 595 33.08 -14.45 28.89
CA ALA A 595 33.70 -13.76 27.77
C ALA A 595 32.61 -13.15 26.86
N PHE A 596 31.67 -12.38 27.42
CA PHE A 596 30.56 -11.82 26.64
C PHE A 596 30.07 -10.40 27.04
N ALA A 597 30.64 -9.75 28.08
CA ALA A 597 30.18 -8.42 28.50
C ALA A 597 30.43 -7.31 27.45
N SER A 598 31.41 -7.47 26.56
CA SER A 598 31.81 -6.41 25.63
C SER A 598 31.06 -6.40 24.29
N ALA A 599 29.98 -7.17 24.10
CA ALA A 599 29.22 -7.22 22.84
C ALA A 599 27.84 -6.53 22.94
N ASP A 600 27.31 -6.36 24.16
CA ASP A 600 25.94 -5.91 24.43
C ASP A 600 25.91 -4.52 25.06
N THR A 601 26.62 -3.56 24.46
CA THR A 601 26.60 -2.14 24.84
C THR A 601 26.04 -1.30 23.70
N ILE A 602 25.36 -0.18 24.00
CA ILE A 602 24.84 0.76 22.98
C ILE A 602 25.93 1.15 21.98
N SER A 603 27.18 1.28 22.44
CA SER A 603 28.30 1.66 21.59
C SER A 603 28.67 0.62 20.54
N ASN A 604 28.47 -0.67 20.80
CA ASN A 604 28.68 -1.73 19.80
C ASN A 604 27.57 -1.78 18.75
N TYR A 605 26.32 -1.46 19.12
CA TYR A 605 25.20 -1.31 18.18
C TYR A 605 25.40 -0.15 17.18
N LEU A 606 26.28 0.80 17.51
CA LEU A 606 26.65 1.93 16.67
C LEU A 606 27.98 1.71 15.90
N SER A 607 28.59 0.52 16.00
CA SER A 607 29.90 0.20 15.41
C SER A 607 29.79 -0.62 14.10
N PRO A 608 30.80 -0.58 13.21
CA PRO A 608 30.84 -1.40 11.98
C PRO A 608 30.93 -2.92 12.21
N ASP A 609 31.40 -3.37 13.38
CA ASP A 609 31.57 -4.80 13.72
C ASP A 609 30.23 -5.53 13.95
N PHE A 610 29.15 -4.76 14.05
CA PHE A 610 27.76 -5.21 14.16
C PHE A 610 27.35 -6.25 13.10
N PHE A 611 27.97 -6.26 11.92
CA PHE A 611 27.59 -7.10 10.78
C PHE A 611 28.21 -8.51 10.75
N GLY A 612 29.13 -8.87 11.67
CA GLY A 612 29.81 -10.18 11.70
C GLY A 612 29.19 -11.26 12.60
N LEU A 613 28.11 -10.94 13.33
CA LEU A 613 27.53 -11.80 14.38
C LEU A 613 26.60 -12.92 13.87
N TYR A 614 26.40 -12.98 12.56
CA TYR A 614 25.55 -13.95 11.88
C TYR A 614 26.05 -15.41 12.03
N ASP A 615 27.36 -15.63 11.95
CA ASP A 615 27.97 -16.97 11.92
C ASP A 615 28.02 -17.66 13.29
N LYS A 616 28.12 -16.88 14.38
CA LYS A 616 28.21 -17.41 15.75
C LYS A 616 26.88 -17.97 16.27
N ARG A 617 25.77 -17.46 15.74
CA ARG A 617 24.41 -17.85 16.12
C ARG A 617 23.98 -19.20 15.53
N GLN A 618 24.42 -19.52 14.33
CA GLN A 618 24.11 -20.77 13.63
C GLN A 618 24.57 -22.02 14.40
N ALA A 619 25.64 -21.91 15.19
CA ALA A 619 26.12 -22.99 16.05
C ALA A 619 25.25 -23.23 17.31
N PHE A 620 24.57 -22.18 17.78
CA PHE A 620 23.81 -22.16 19.03
C PHE A 620 22.38 -22.71 18.89
N LEU A 621 21.82 -22.63 17.67
CA LEU A 621 20.45 -23.04 17.35
C LEU A 621 20.23 -24.56 17.26
N ARG A 622 21.23 -25.37 17.61
CA ARG A 622 21.20 -26.84 17.50
C ARG A 622 20.94 -27.59 18.81
N GLN A 623 20.66 -26.92 19.93
CA GLN A 623 20.46 -27.58 21.23
C GLN A 623 19.12 -27.18 21.87
N GLY A 624 18.35 -28.18 22.29
CA GLY A 624 16.92 -28.09 22.62
C GLY A 624 16.56 -27.64 24.06
N PRO A 625 15.54 -28.25 24.69
CA PRO A 625 14.28 -27.58 25.02
C PRO A 625 14.07 -27.27 26.52
N GLY A 626 13.41 -26.14 26.80
CA GLY A 626 12.90 -25.72 28.12
C GLY A 626 13.01 -24.19 28.21
N GLY A 627 11.97 -23.37 28.36
CA GLY A 627 10.73 -23.56 29.11
C GLY A 627 10.88 -22.82 30.44
N ARG A 628 10.46 -21.53 30.48
CA ARG A 628 9.60 -20.89 31.51
C ARG A 628 9.90 -19.40 31.77
N HIS A 629 8.85 -18.60 31.55
CA HIS A 629 8.41 -17.34 32.17
C HIS A 629 9.23 -16.04 32.02
N ILE A 630 8.53 -15.01 31.51
CA ILE A 630 8.80 -13.57 31.68
C ILE A 630 7.43 -12.87 31.83
N HIS A 631 7.28 -12.03 32.85
CA HIS A 631 6.37 -10.87 32.89
C HIS A 631 7.18 -9.75 33.56
N LEU A 632 7.25 -8.51 33.05
CA LEU A 632 6.16 -7.54 32.92
C LEU A 632 6.50 -6.43 31.90
N ALA A 633 5.48 -5.94 31.20
CA ALA A 633 5.28 -4.50 30.95
C ALA A 633 3.83 -4.18 31.39
N GLU A 634 3.63 -3.04 32.06
CA GLU A 634 2.30 -2.57 32.45
C GLU A 634 1.36 -2.48 31.24
N GLU A 635 0.06 -2.65 31.53
CA GLU A 635 -0.96 -2.95 30.54
C GLU A 635 -1.55 -1.70 29.91
N TYR A 636 -1.53 -1.62 28.58
CA TYR A 636 -2.20 -0.55 27.83
C TYR A 636 -2.87 -1.16 26.57
N LEU A 637 -3.93 -0.53 26.06
CA LEU A 637 -4.66 -0.90 24.84
C LEU A 637 -4.78 0.32 23.92
N GLU A 638 -4.75 0.12 22.60
CA GLU A 638 -4.75 1.21 21.60
C GLU A 638 -6.16 1.79 21.48
N GLU A 639 -6.30 3.11 21.61
CA GLU A 639 -7.59 3.80 21.70
C GLU A 639 -8.48 3.62 20.46
N ARG A 640 -7.87 3.39 19.28
CA ARG A 640 -8.61 3.22 18.02
C ARG A 640 -9.38 1.90 17.93
N TYR A 641 -9.03 0.88 18.71
CA TYR A 641 -9.82 -0.35 18.80
C TYR A 641 -11.12 -0.18 19.59
N LEU A 642 -11.29 0.89 20.38
CA LEU A 642 -12.40 0.98 21.34
C LEU A 642 -13.78 0.96 20.67
N GLU A 643 -13.93 1.62 19.52
CA GLU A 643 -15.14 1.56 18.72
C GLU A 643 -15.36 0.14 18.18
N LEU A 644 -14.35 -0.45 17.52
CA LEU A 644 -14.43 -1.80 16.98
C LEU A 644 -14.77 -2.84 18.05
N PHE A 645 -14.16 -2.74 19.23
CA PHE A 645 -14.41 -3.64 20.36
C PHE A 645 -15.81 -3.44 20.94
N SER A 646 -16.30 -2.20 21.01
CA SER A 646 -17.69 -1.90 21.38
C SER A 646 -18.67 -2.59 20.43
N GLU A 647 -18.41 -2.55 19.13
CA GLU A 647 -19.22 -3.24 18.14
C GLU A 647 -19.13 -4.76 18.22
N ILE A 648 -17.92 -5.32 18.37
CA ILE A 648 -17.73 -6.77 18.53
C ILE A 648 -18.50 -7.25 19.77
N LYS A 649 -18.39 -6.52 20.87
CA LYS A 649 -19.13 -6.80 22.10
C LYS A 649 -20.63 -6.77 21.88
N ALA A 650 -21.15 -5.72 21.25
CA ALA A 650 -22.59 -5.56 21.01
C ALA A 650 -23.16 -6.65 20.08
N ARG A 651 -22.39 -7.07 19.07
CA ARG A 651 -22.84 -8.01 18.04
C ARG A 651 -22.63 -9.47 18.44
N PHE A 652 -21.50 -9.80 19.05
CA PHE A 652 -21.01 -11.19 19.14
C PHE A 652 -20.76 -11.69 20.57
N LEU A 653 -20.74 -10.82 21.59
CA LEU A 653 -20.58 -11.24 22.99
C LEU A 653 -21.95 -11.28 23.69
N LYS A 654 -22.44 -12.49 23.99
CA LYS A 654 -23.72 -12.69 24.70
C LYS A 654 -23.51 -13.58 25.91
N ASP A 655 -23.95 -13.12 27.08
CA ASP A 655 -23.83 -13.86 28.35
C ASP A 655 -22.39 -14.34 28.66
N GLY A 656 -21.39 -13.54 28.28
CA GLY A 656 -19.96 -13.88 28.44
C GLY A 656 -19.42 -14.90 27.43
N VAL A 657 -20.23 -15.29 26.43
CA VAL A 657 -19.84 -16.20 25.36
C VAL A 657 -19.68 -15.44 24.04
N LEU A 658 -18.48 -15.49 23.49
CA LEU A 658 -18.14 -14.87 22.21
C LEU A 658 -18.43 -15.84 21.05
N ASP A 659 -19.24 -15.42 20.08
CA ASP A 659 -19.32 -16.08 18.78
C ASP A 659 -18.05 -15.78 17.97
N GLU A 660 -17.01 -16.57 18.24
CA GLU A 660 -15.67 -16.30 17.73
C GLU A 660 -15.56 -16.42 16.21
N ALA A 661 -16.34 -17.32 15.58
CA ALA A 661 -16.32 -17.48 14.13
C ALA A 661 -16.93 -16.25 13.43
N ALA A 662 -18.11 -15.82 13.89
CA ALA A 662 -18.75 -14.63 13.34
C ALA A 662 -17.94 -13.35 13.61
N ALA A 663 -17.30 -13.25 14.78
CA ALA A 663 -16.41 -12.13 15.08
C ALA A 663 -15.15 -12.12 14.21
N MET A 664 -14.56 -13.28 13.89
CA MET A 664 -13.42 -13.39 12.97
C MET A 664 -13.81 -12.92 11.55
N ASP A 665 -14.92 -13.41 11.01
CA ASP A 665 -15.42 -13.01 9.68
C ASP A 665 -15.72 -11.51 9.62
N TYR A 666 -16.27 -10.95 10.71
CA TYR A 666 -16.56 -9.52 10.82
C TYR A 666 -15.29 -8.66 10.84
N VAL A 667 -14.28 -9.05 11.61
CA VAL A 667 -13.00 -8.31 11.66
C VAL A 667 -12.24 -8.45 10.33
N GLU A 668 -12.22 -9.64 9.72
CA GLU A 668 -11.64 -9.83 8.37
C GLU A 668 -12.35 -8.95 7.33
N ALA A 669 -13.68 -8.88 7.36
CA ALA A 669 -14.45 -8.01 6.47
C ALA A 669 -14.16 -6.53 6.68
N ARG A 670 -14.01 -6.07 7.93
CA ARG A 670 -13.61 -4.67 8.20
C ARG A 670 -12.19 -4.37 7.75
N SER A 671 -11.23 -5.27 7.99
CA SER A 671 -9.85 -5.13 7.49
C SER A 671 -9.79 -5.15 5.95
N PHE A 672 -10.64 -5.97 5.32
CA PHE A 672 -10.81 -5.96 3.87
C PHE A 672 -11.31 -4.61 3.37
N ILE A 673 -12.37 -4.04 3.96
CA ILE A 673 -12.88 -2.72 3.56
C ILE A 673 -11.80 -1.65 3.70
N ASP A 674 -11.16 -1.57 4.87
CA ASP A 674 -10.12 -0.58 5.18
C ASP A 674 -8.98 -0.61 4.15
N THR A 675 -8.38 -1.79 3.96
CA THR A 675 -7.29 -1.96 2.99
C THR A 675 -7.77 -1.69 1.57
N MET A 676 -8.95 -2.16 1.20
CA MET A 676 -9.41 -2.06 -0.18
C MET A 676 -9.94 -0.68 -0.56
N LEU A 677 -10.39 0.14 0.38
CA LEU A 677 -10.67 1.56 0.13
C LEU A 677 -9.38 2.26 -0.30
N HIS A 678 -8.28 2.00 0.41
CA HIS A 678 -6.95 2.50 0.10
C HIS A 678 -6.44 2.02 -1.27
N GLU A 679 -6.49 0.71 -1.52
CA GLU A 679 -6.03 0.17 -2.81
C GLU A 679 -6.90 0.66 -3.97
N MET A 680 -8.21 0.80 -3.77
CA MET A 680 -9.08 1.43 -4.77
C MET A 680 -8.70 2.91 -4.99
N GLY A 681 -8.28 3.66 -3.97
CA GLY A 681 -7.76 5.01 -4.15
C GLY A 681 -6.54 5.07 -5.08
N HIS A 682 -5.60 4.13 -4.95
CA HIS A 682 -4.52 3.97 -5.92
C HIS A 682 -5.04 3.68 -7.33
N THR A 683 -6.05 2.81 -7.47
CA THR A 683 -6.68 2.52 -8.77
C THR A 683 -7.41 3.73 -9.38
N MET A 684 -7.79 4.74 -8.59
CA MET A 684 -8.33 6.00 -9.09
C MET A 684 -7.23 6.99 -9.53
N GLY A 685 -5.98 6.74 -9.13
CA GLY A 685 -4.81 7.58 -9.42
C GLY A 685 -4.23 8.30 -8.21
N MET A 686 -4.69 8.04 -6.99
CA MET A 686 -4.20 8.71 -5.77
C MET A 686 -2.86 8.13 -5.32
N MET A 687 -1.95 9.00 -4.88
CA MET A 687 -0.77 8.58 -4.10
C MET A 687 -1.12 8.45 -2.62
N HIS A 688 -0.24 7.83 -1.84
CA HIS A 688 -0.31 7.89 -0.38
C HIS A 688 -0.32 9.34 0.11
N ASN A 689 -1.06 9.58 1.19
CA ASN A 689 -1.07 10.85 1.91
C ASN A 689 -0.93 10.61 3.41
N PHE A 690 0.29 10.76 3.93
CA PHE A 690 0.66 10.57 5.34
C PHE A 690 0.47 11.82 6.22
N ALA A 691 -0.36 12.76 5.77
CA ALA A 691 -0.74 13.93 6.56
C ALA A 691 -2.25 13.96 6.87
N GLY A 692 -2.96 12.85 6.62
CA GLY A 692 -4.39 12.74 6.75
C GLY A 692 -4.84 12.94 8.20
N SER A 693 -4.16 12.30 9.14
CA SER A 693 -4.42 12.26 10.59
C SER A 693 -4.15 13.60 11.30
N ALA A 694 -3.52 14.54 10.58
CA ALA A 694 -3.21 15.89 11.03
C ALA A 694 -4.10 16.97 10.38
N ASP A 695 -4.97 16.61 9.45
CA ASP A 695 -5.77 17.54 8.64
C ASP A 695 -7.15 17.84 9.26
N ALA A 696 -7.18 18.28 10.53
CA ALA A 696 -8.40 18.34 11.33
C ALA A 696 -9.53 19.23 10.81
N ILE A 697 -9.24 20.19 9.92
CA ILE A 697 -10.32 20.97 9.28
C ILE A 697 -11.10 20.17 8.25
N ASN A 698 -10.57 19.02 7.82
CA ASN A 698 -11.11 18.15 6.78
C ASN A 698 -11.52 16.75 7.32
N PHE A 699 -11.59 16.59 8.64
CA PHE A 699 -12.24 15.43 9.28
C PHE A 699 -13.75 15.47 9.09
N ASP A 700 -14.44 14.41 9.55
CA ASP A 700 -15.89 14.45 9.63
C ASP A 700 -16.36 15.56 10.60
N ARG A 701 -17.46 16.23 10.26
CA ARG A 701 -18.02 17.30 11.09
C ARG A 701 -18.34 16.81 12.52
N GLN A 702 -18.80 15.58 12.68
CA GLN A 702 -19.14 14.98 13.97
C GLN A 702 -17.91 14.84 14.89
N TRP A 703 -16.70 14.74 14.32
CA TRP A 703 -15.46 14.71 15.10
C TRP A 703 -15.34 15.94 16.02
N TRP A 704 -15.70 17.13 15.53
CA TRP A 704 -15.65 18.36 16.32
C TRP A 704 -16.68 18.37 17.47
N ASP A 705 -17.83 17.70 17.30
CA ASP A 705 -18.81 17.55 18.38
C ASP A 705 -18.30 16.60 19.46
N LEU A 706 -17.67 15.48 19.05
CA LEU A 706 -17.02 14.56 19.97
C LEU A 706 -15.85 15.21 20.70
N LYS A 707 -15.04 16.01 20.00
CA LYS A 707 -13.94 16.76 20.60
C LYS A 707 -14.43 17.78 21.62
N ALA A 708 -15.51 18.50 21.32
CA ALA A 708 -16.17 19.39 22.27
C ALA A 708 -16.68 18.63 23.50
N LYS A 709 -17.35 17.48 23.28
CA LYS A 709 -17.84 16.63 24.38
C LYS A 709 -16.70 16.13 25.27
N ALA A 710 -15.55 15.79 24.69
CA ALA A 710 -14.38 15.28 25.39
C ALA A 710 -13.67 16.31 26.27
N GLY A 711 -13.66 17.59 25.90
CA GLY A 711 -12.70 18.55 26.46
C GLY A 711 -13.17 20.00 26.53
N MET A 712 -14.46 20.31 26.56
CA MET A 712 -14.93 21.70 26.68
C MET A 712 -14.86 22.18 28.13
N VAL A 713 -14.10 23.26 28.42
CA VAL A 713 -13.95 23.81 29.78
C VAL A 713 -14.65 25.17 29.94
N ASP A 714 -14.49 26.08 28.98
CA ASP A 714 -14.97 27.47 29.06
C ASP A 714 -16.09 27.80 28.07
N GLY A 715 -16.58 26.81 27.33
CA GLY A 715 -17.57 26.97 26.26
C GLY A 715 -17.04 27.69 25.01
N LYS A 716 -15.75 28.06 24.99
CA LYS A 716 -15.11 28.72 23.84
C LYS A 716 -14.52 27.70 22.88
N ARG A 717 -13.70 26.76 23.38
CA ARG A 717 -13.08 25.73 22.54
C ARG A 717 -12.75 24.48 23.34
N PRO A 718 -12.65 23.31 22.69
CA PRO A 718 -12.11 22.13 23.34
C PRO A 718 -10.64 22.37 23.71
N VAL A 719 -10.25 21.85 24.87
CA VAL A 719 -8.85 21.84 25.30
C VAL A 719 -8.06 20.76 24.55
N PRO A 720 -6.75 20.95 24.37
CA PRO A 720 -5.88 19.90 23.84
C PRO A 720 -5.89 18.65 24.74
N GLU A 721 -5.53 17.49 24.18
CA GLU A 721 -5.68 16.20 24.88
C GLU A 721 -4.91 16.13 26.19
N TRP A 722 -3.69 16.67 26.24
CA TRP A 722 -2.90 16.69 27.47
C TRP A 722 -3.54 17.49 28.63
N ASN A 723 -4.57 18.29 28.36
CA ASN A 723 -5.27 19.13 29.33
C ASN A 723 -6.73 18.72 29.58
N ILE A 724 -7.20 17.60 29.00
CA ILE A 724 -8.55 17.09 29.27
C ILE A 724 -8.66 16.69 30.75
N GLN A 725 -9.73 17.11 31.41
CA GLN A 725 -10.02 16.80 32.82
C GLN A 725 -11.19 15.82 33.00
N ASP A 726 -12.10 15.75 32.02
CA ASP A 726 -13.24 14.83 32.03
C ASP A 726 -12.89 13.52 31.32
N GLU A 727 -12.26 12.60 32.06
CA GLU A 727 -11.90 11.28 31.55
C GLU A 727 -13.12 10.51 31.00
N ALA A 728 -14.29 10.65 31.64
CA ALA A 728 -15.49 9.93 31.23
C ALA A 728 -16.06 10.46 29.91
N GLY A 729 -16.11 11.79 29.74
CA GLY A 729 -16.51 12.42 28.48
C GLY A 729 -15.58 12.07 27.33
N PHE A 730 -14.27 12.00 27.58
CA PHE A 730 -13.27 11.56 26.60
C PHE A 730 -13.46 10.09 26.19
N ASP A 731 -13.66 9.19 27.15
CA ASP A 731 -13.90 7.77 26.88
C ASP A 731 -15.18 7.55 26.05
N GLU A 732 -16.25 8.29 26.35
CA GLU A 732 -17.48 8.25 25.56
C GLU A 732 -17.26 8.75 24.13
N ALA A 733 -16.40 9.76 23.93
CA ALA A 733 -16.05 10.24 22.60
C ALA A 733 -15.21 9.21 21.81
N LEU A 734 -14.25 8.55 22.46
CA LEU A 734 -13.47 7.47 21.84
C LEU A 734 -14.34 6.28 21.42
N GLN A 735 -15.26 5.85 22.28
CA GLN A 735 -16.21 4.78 21.96
C GLN A 735 -17.20 5.14 20.85
N ALA A 736 -17.46 6.43 20.67
CA ALA A 736 -18.27 6.96 19.58
C ALA A 736 -17.49 7.13 18.25
N GLY A 737 -16.23 6.67 18.20
CA GLY A 737 -15.45 6.64 16.95
C GLY A 737 -14.61 7.89 16.68
N MET A 738 -14.32 8.72 17.71
CA MET A 738 -13.51 9.95 17.52
C MET A 738 -12.16 9.68 16.83
N ARG A 739 -11.50 8.53 17.07
CA ARG A 739 -10.24 8.15 16.39
C ARG A 739 -10.44 7.58 14.98
N ALA A 740 -11.59 6.99 14.68
CA ALA A 740 -11.91 6.52 13.33
C ALA A 740 -12.17 7.72 12.40
N MET A 741 -12.86 8.75 12.91
CA MET A 741 -13.11 10.02 12.19
C MET A 741 -11.87 10.94 12.10
N GLN A 742 -10.75 10.57 12.71
CA GLN A 742 -9.50 11.35 12.73
C GLN A 742 -8.65 11.06 11.48
N SER A 743 -9.26 11.11 10.30
CA SER A 743 -8.59 11.01 9.02
C SER A 743 -9.33 11.84 7.99
N SER A 744 -8.61 12.54 7.11
CA SER A 744 -9.20 13.24 5.98
C SER A 744 -9.21 12.41 4.69
N THR A 745 -8.51 11.27 4.65
CA THR A 745 -8.26 10.48 3.44
C THR A 745 -8.11 8.99 3.74
N SER A 746 -8.60 8.15 2.83
CA SER A 746 -8.30 6.70 2.84
C SER A 746 -6.84 6.37 2.45
N MET A 747 -6.06 7.35 1.98
CA MET A 747 -4.70 7.14 1.45
C MET A 747 -3.59 7.18 2.50
N GLU A 748 -3.92 7.16 3.78
CA GLU A 748 -2.95 7.13 4.87
C GLU A 748 -2.80 5.72 5.45
N TYR A 749 -1.58 5.38 5.88
CA TYR A 749 -1.39 4.16 6.67
C TYR A 749 -1.83 4.40 8.09
N MET A 750 -3.05 3.97 8.36
CA MET A 750 -3.65 4.04 9.67
C MET A 750 -3.07 3.01 10.65
N SER A 751 -2.87 3.40 11.91
CA SER A 751 -2.23 2.54 12.91
C SER A 751 -2.95 1.21 13.20
N THR A 752 -4.28 1.19 13.05
CA THR A 752 -5.14 0.04 13.36
C THR A 752 -5.93 -0.40 12.13
N TYR A 753 -5.73 -1.66 11.71
CA TYR A 753 -6.48 -2.24 10.60
C TYR A 753 -7.95 -2.50 10.95
N GLY A 754 -8.83 -2.25 9.98
CA GLY A 754 -10.26 -2.45 10.09
C GLY A 754 -10.99 -1.34 10.86
N SER A 755 -10.31 -0.24 11.19
CA SER A 755 -10.93 0.89 11.89
C SER A 755 -11.32 2.03 10.95
N ASP A 756 -10.64 2.15 9.80
CA ASP A 756 -10.96 3.17 8.79
C ASP A 756 -11.74 2.53 7.64
N ILE A 757 -13.07 2.62 7.69
CA ILE A 757 -13.95 1.94 6.72
C ILE A 757 -14.76 2.93 5.86
N GLU A 758 -14.34 4.20 5.85
CA GLU A 758 -14.99 5.28 5.12
C GLU A 758 -13.96 6.13 4.36
N THR A 759 -14.39 6.84 3.33
CA THR A 759 -13.57 7.82 2.60
C THR A 759 -13.71 9.20 3.23
N GLY A 760 -12.67 10.03 3.15
CA GLY A 760 -12.66 11.36 3.77
C GLY A 760 -12.87 12.53 2.80
N LEU A 761 -12.91 13.76 3.33
CA LEU A 761 -13.12 14.97 2.52
C LEU A 761 -11.96 15.27 1.55
N TYR A 762 -10.73 14.86 1.90
CA TYR A 762 -9.58 14.94 0.99
C TYR A 762 -9.83 14.11 -0.27
N ASP A 763 -10.42 12.92 -0.15
CA ASP A 763 -10.66 12.03 -1.29
C ASP A 763 -11.63 12.70 -2.29
N VAL A 764 -12.67 13.37 -1.79
CA VAL A 764 -13.61 14.14 -2.61
C VAL A 764 -12.91 15.35 -3.26
N ALA A 765 -12.15 16.12 -2.48
CA ALA A 765 -11.44 17.30 -2.98
C ALA A 765 -10.36 16.95 -4.01
N TRP A 766 -9.70 15.80 -3.82
CA TRP A 766 -8.75 15.25 -4.78
C TRP A 766 -9.44 14.94 -6.12
N VAL A 767 -10.61 14.30 -6.11
CA VAL A 767 -11.38 14.05 -7.34
C VAL A 767 -11.77 15.37 -8.00
N LYS A 768 -12.27 16.36 -7.26
CA LYS A 768 -12.57 17.72 -7.80
C LYS A 768 -11.34 18.33 -8.49
N TYR A 769 -10.18 18.21 -7.85
CA TYR A 769 -8.94 18.82 -8.34
C TYR A 769 -8.36 18.12 -9.57
N VAL A 770 -8.27 16.79 -9.54
CA VAL A 770 -7.59 15.98 -10.57
C VAL A 770 -8.49 15.70 -11.78
N TYR A 771 -9.79 15.46 -11.56
CA TYR A 771 -10.72 15.13 -12.63
C TYR A 771 -11.41 16.36 -13.22
N PHE A 772 -11.63 17.42 -12.43
CA PHE A 772 -12.48 18.55 -12.82
C PHE A 772 -11.78 19.92 -12.83
N ASP A 773 -10.47 19.97 -12.52
CA ASP A 773 -9.72 21.23 -12.38
C ASP A 773 -10.42 22.24 -11.44
N ALA A 774 -11.02 21.75 -10.36
CA ALA A 774 -11.80 22.52 -9.41
C ALA A 774 -11.25 22.41 -7.98
N VAL A 775 -11.48 23.42 -7.14
CA VAL A 775 -11.05 23.47 -5.74
C VAL A 775 -12.17 23.99 -4.84
N GLU A 776 -12.10 23.63 -3.57
CA GLU A 776 -12.99 24.17 -2.56
C GLU A 776 -12.48 25.50 -2.01
N ILE A 777 -13.39 26.45 -1.84
CA ILE A 777 -13.19 27.72 -1.16
C ILE A 777 -14.16 27.80 0.03
N PHE A 778 -13.79 28.56 1.06
CA PHE A 778 -14.74 28.90 2.11
C PHE A 778 -15.85 29.81 1.56
N ASP A 779 -17.09 29.57 1.96
CA ASP A 779 -18.24 30.36 1.52
C ASP A 779 -18.33 31.69 2.28
N THR A 780 -17.54 32.67 1.86
CA THR A 780 -17.53 34.02 2.46
C THR A 780 -18.80 34.83 2.21
N ASP A 781 -19.76 34.33 1.42
CA ASP A 781 -21.09 34.95 1.29
C ASP A 781 -21.99 34.61 2.50
N HIS A 782 -21.65 33.55 3.24
CA HIS A 782 -22.37 33.14 4.44
C HIS A 782 -21.99 34.03 5.63
N PRO A 783 -22.97 34.55 6.41
CA PRO A 783 -22.69 35.52 7.48
C PRO A 783 -21.79 34.99 8.60
N ASP A 784 -21.81 33.67 8.83
CA ASP A 784 -20.98 33.03 9.86
C ASP A 784 -19.55 32.68 9.40
N VAL A 785 -19.20 32.94 8.13
CA VAL A 785 -17.87 32.66 7.58
C VAL A 785 -17.12 33.98 7.40
N ASN A 786 -16.14 34.23 8.27
CA ASN A 786 -15.27 35.41 8.25
C ASN A 786 -13.78 35.00 8.18
N ILE A 787 -13.42 34.28 7.11
CA ILE A 787 -12.01 33.93 6.83
C ILE A 787 -11.36 34.98 5.92
N THR A 788 -10.09 35.31 6.20
CA THR A 788 -9.25 36.16 5.36
C THR A 788 -7.98 35.43 4.95
N ARG A 789 -7.26 35.92 3.93
CA ARG A 789 -5.94 35.36 3.56
C ARG A 789 -4.91 35.44 4.70
N GLU A 790 -5.05 36.39 5.62
CA GLU A 790 -4.18 36.49 6.79
C GLU A 790 -4.47 35.35 7.77
N ARG A 791 -5.74 35.17 8.13
CA ARG A 791 -6.19 34.06 9.00
C ARG A 791 -5.85 32.70 8.39
N ALA A 792 -6.07 32.54 7.08
CA ALA A 792 -5.81 31.28 6.37
C ALA A 792 -4.33 30.85 6.36
N LYS A 793 -3.38 31.79 6.51
CA LYS A 793 -1.94 31.43 6.66
C LYS A 793 -1.67 30.64 7.94
N LEU A 794 -2.50 30.76 8.96
CA LEU A 794 -2.33 30.01 10.22
C LEU A 794 -2.73 28.53 10.11
N PHE A 795 -3.32 28.10 8.99
CA PHE A 795 -3.48 26.66 8.69
C PHE A 795 -2.17 25.99 8.26
N GLN A 796 -1.12 26.76 7.99
CA GLN A 796 0.19 26.19 7.67
C GLN A 796 0.71 25.32 8.82
N ARG A 797 1.44 24.27 8.47
CA ARG A 797 1.93 23.24 9.40
C ARG A 797 2.61 23.86 10.62
N GLY A 798 2.14 23.52 11.82
CA GLY A 798 2.64 24.03 13.09
C GLY A 798 2.36 25.51 13.38
N ALA A 799 1.79 26.30 12.46
CA ALA A 799 1.62 27.74 12.68
C ALA A 799 0.67 28.05 13.84
N LEU A 800 -0.39 27.24 13.99
CA LEU A 800 -1.41 27.33 15.03
C LEU A 800 -1.90 25.93 15.42
N HIS A 801 -2.17 25.75 16.71
CA HIS A 801 -2.77 24.54 17.27
C HIS A 801 -4.19 24.34 16.75
N TYR A 802 -4.56 23.10 16.41
CA TYR A 802 -5.80 22.80 15.68
C TYR A 802 -7.07 23.21 16.43
N THR A 803 -7.06 23.24 17.77
CA THR A 803 -8.23 23.64 18.57
C THR A 803 -8.67 25.09 18.34
N PHE A 804 -7.83 25.90 17.69
CA PHE A 804 -8.12 27.30 17.34
C PHE A 804 -8.57 27.47 15.87
N TYR A 805 -8.64 26.40 15.08
CA TYR A 805 -9.04 26.46 13.68
C TYR A 805 -10.46 27.00 13.45
N PRO A 806 -11.49 26.64 14.25
CA PRO A 806 -12.82 27.22 14.11
C PRO A 806 -12.84 28.75 14.20
N GLU A 807 -12.06 29.36 15.10
CA GLU A 807 -11.96 30.82 15.24
C GLU A 807 -11.28 31.52 14.05
N LEU A 808 -10.48 30.79 13.26
CA LEU A 808 -9.93 31.37 12.03
C LEU A 808 -11.03 31.61 11.00
N VAL A 809 -12.02 30.73 10.94
CA VAL A 809 -13.07 30.77 9.92
C VAL A 809 -14.31 31.55 10.38
N SER A 810 -14.59 31.64 11.67
CA SER A 810 -15.81 32.25 12.18
C SER A 810 -15.62 33.02 13.48
N ASP A 811 -16.33 34.15 13.58
CA ASP A 811 -16.43 34.97 14.79
C ASP A 811 -17.77 34.74 15.53
N ALA A 812 -18.51 33.67 15.19
CA ALA A 812 -19.76 33.32 15.89
C ALA A 812 -19.51 33.12 17.39
N ALA A 813 -20.49 33.40 18.25
CA ALA A 813 -20.34 33.30 19.70
C ALA A 813 -20.27 31.85 20.20
N GLU A 814 -21.06 30.96 19.62
CA GLU A 814 -21.15 29.54 19.99
C GLU A 814 -20.12 28.71 19.22
N TYR A 815 -19.43 27.81 19.93
CA TYR A 815 -18.43 26.93 19.33
C TYR A 815 -18.97 26.08 18.18
N GLY A 816 -20.17 25.52 18.33
CA GLY A 816 -20.80 24.69 17.29
C GLY A 816 -20.99 25.45 15.97
N ALA A 817 -21.37 26.73 16.03
CA ALA A 817 -21.50 27.57 14.84
C ALA A 817 -20.14 27.86 14.19
N ARG A 818 -19.08 28.04 15.00
CA ARG A 818 -17.71 28.17 14.47
C ARG A 818 -17.23 26.88 13.80
N ALA A 819 -17.51 25.72 14.41
CA ALA A 819 -17.19 24.42 13.83
C ALA A 819 -17.97 24.17 12.52
N ASP A 820 -19.26 24.52 12.47
CA ASP A 820 -20.08 24.44 11.24
C ASP A 820 -19.50 25.27 10.10
N ALA A 821 -18.94 26.44 10.40
CA ALA A 821 -18.36 27.34 9.41
C ALA A 821 -17.16 26.72 8.65
N LEU A 822 -16.42 25.78 9.26
CA LEU A 822 -15.34 25.02 8.59
C LEU A 822 -15.85 24.23 7.37
N TYR A 823 -17.13 23.85 7.38
CA TYR A 823 -17.77 23.00 6.37
C TYR A 823 -18.70 23.80 5.43
N ARG A 824 -18.79 25.12 5.62
CA ARG A 824 -19.48 26.04 4.69
C ARG A 824 -18.54 26.36 3.53
N ARG A 825 -18.59 25.54 2.49
CA ARG A 825 -17.67 25.56 1.35
C ARG A 825 -18.42 25.69 0.03
N LYS A 826 -17.77 26.29 -0.96
CA LYS A 826 -18.20 26.34 -2.36
C LYS A 826 -17.08 25.82 -3.25
N THR A 827 -17.41 25.36 -4.44
CA THR A 827 -16.42 24.89 -5.42
C THR A 827 -16.29 25.93 -6.54
N VAL A 828 -15.05 26.20 -6.95
CA VAL A 828 -14.73 27.05 -8.10
C VAL A 828 -13.64 26.39 -8.94
N GLY A 829 -13.48 26.81 -10.20
CA GLY A 829 -12.35 26.41 -11.02
C GLY A 829 -11.02 26.83 -10.38
N PHE A 830 -10.04 25.93 -10.39
CA PHE A 830 -8.74 26.12 -9.72
C PHE A 830 -8.05 27.44 -10.10
N ARG A 831 -8.17 27.87 -11.37
CA ARG A 831 -7.59 29.12 -11.87
C ARG A 831 -8.16 30.36 -11.17
N LYS A 832 -9.44 30.33 -10.77
CA LYS A 832 -10.16 31.47 -10.17
C LYS A 832 -9.55 31.94 -8.86
N VAL A 833 -8.96 31.04 -8.06
CA VAL A 833 -8.31 31.39 -6.79
C VAL A 833 -7.11 32.32 -6.98
N SER A 834 -6.39 32.16 -8.10
CA SER A 834 -5.26 33.03 -8.45
C SER A 834 -5.71 34.38 -9.03
N GLU A 835 -6.87 34.40 -9.71
CA GLU A 835 -7.44 35.58 -10.36
C GLU A 835 -8.17 36.51 -9.39
N ASN A 836 -8.82 35.96 -8.36
CA ASN A 836 -9.61 36.70 -7.40
C ASN A 836 -9.01 36.60 -5.97
N PRO A 837 -8.40 37.67 -5.45
CA PRO A 837 -7.79 37.66 -4.13
C PRO A 837 -8.78 37.49 -2.96
N LEU A 838 -10.09 37.69 -3.20
CA LEU A 838 -11.13 37.53 -2.19
C LEU A 838 -11.48 36.06 -1.94
N LEU A 839 -11.17 35.17 -2.89
CA LEU A 839 -11.40 33.75 -2.71
C LEU A 839 -10.32 33.18 -1.78
N VAL A 840 -10.76 32.57 -0.68
CA VAL A 840 -9.89 31.86 0.26
C VAL A 840 -10.13 30.37 0.07
N GLU A 841 -9.11 29.71 -0.47
CA GLU A 841 -9.13 28.27 -0.66
C GLU A 841 -9.13 27.52 0.67
N VAL A 842 -9.87 26.41 0.72
CA VAL A 842 -9.79 25.46 1.83
C VAL A 842 -8.45 24.72 1.74
N PRO A 843 -7.60 24.78 2.78
CA PRO A 843 -6.36 24.04 2.76
C PRO A 843 -6.61 22.55 2.94
N TYR A 844 -5.83 21.74 2.23
CA TYR A 844 -5.74 20.30 2.39
C TYR A 844 -4.29 19.93 2.63
N ARG A 845 -4.02 19.00 3.55
CA ARG A 845 -2.65 18.54 3.79
C ARG A 845 -2.32 17.37 2.89
N PHE A 846 -1.11 17.40 2.33
CA PHE A 846 -0.57 16.31 1.52
C PHE A 846 0.86 15.96 1.93
N CYS A 847 1.13 14.67 2.14
CA CYS A 847 2.50 14.16 2.22
C CYS A 847 2.65 12.77 1.59
N GLY A 848 3.46 12.67 0.53
CA GLY A 848 3.72 11.41 -0.17
C GLY A 848 4.96 10.65 0.32
N ASP A 849 5.21 9.48 -0.25
CA ASP A 849 6.31 8.56 0.10
C ASP A 849 7.70 9.18 0.14
N SER A 850 7.97 10.14 -0.75
CA SER A 850 9.26 10.82 -0.85
C SER A 850 9.57 11.75 0.32
N TYR A 851 8.58 12.03 1.19
CA TYR A 851 8.69 12.97 2.30
C TYR A 851 8.39 12.35 3.67
N VAL A 852 8.23 11.02 3.76
CA VAL A 852 8.01 10.32 5.03
C VAL A 852 9.15 10.62 6.02
N GLY A 853 8.79 11.04 7.24
CA GLY A 853 9.72 11.48 8.28
C GLY A 853 10.37 12.83 8.03
N ALA A 854 10.00 13.56 6.97
CA ALA A 854 10.57 14.88 6.68
C ALA A 854 9.86 16.02 7.43
N ALA A 855 8.65 15.78 7.92
CA ALA A 855 7.87 16.73 8.71
C ALA A 855 7.14 16.00 9.84
N ALA A 856 6.81 16.73 10.91
CA ALA A 856 6.15 16.14 12.06
C ALA A 856 4.82 15.46 11.72
N ASP A 857 4.10 15.98 10.71
CA ASP A 857 2.82 15.48 10.20
C ASP A 857 2.94 14.67 8.92
N CYS A 858 4.06 13.96 8.76
CA CYS A 858 4.27 13.08 7.64
C CYS A 858 4.93 11.77 8.07
N GLU A 859 4.19 10.93 8.78
CA GLU A 859 4.72 9.67 9.28
C GLU A 859 3.76 8.52 8.93
N ARG A 860 4.32 7.34 8.65
CA ARG A 860 3.50 6.15 8.38
C ARG A 860 3.02 5.55 9.70
N TRP A 861 1.78 5.05 9.74
CA TRP A 861 1.21 4.39 10.92
C TRP A 861 1.08 5.33 12.13
N ASP A 862 0.93 6.63 11.90
CA ASP A 862 0.68 7.61 12.95
C ASP A 862 -0.82 7.72 13.27
N GLN A 863 -1.12 8.50 14.31
CA GLN A 863 -2.47 8.90 14.70
C GLN A 863 -2.31 10.12 15.59
N GLY A 864 -3.08 11.18 15.37
CA GLY A 864 -2.98 12.38 16.21
C GLY A 864 -2.91 13.65 15.38
N VAL A 865 -3.63 14.69 15.81
CA VAL A 865 -3.64 15.96 15.07
C VAL A 865 -2.34 16.75 15.29
N ASP A 866 -1.74 16.56 16.46
CA ASP A 866 -0.56 17.29 16.91
C ASP A 866 0.59 16.35 17.34
N ASN A 867 1.74 16.95 17.69
CA ASN A 867 2.93 16.21 18.12
C ASN A 867 2.72 15.37 19.38
N PHE A 868 1.91 15.82 20.34
CA PHE A 868 1.64 15.09 21.56
C PHE A 868 0.81 13.86 21.26
N GLU A 869 -0.31 14.00 20.54
CA GLU A 869 -1.20 12.88 20.20
C GLU A 869 -0.44 11.79 19.44
N ARG A 870 0.40 12.16 18.46
CA ARG A 870 1.23 11.19 17.71
C ARG A 870 2.29 10.52 18.56
N THR A 871 2.97 11.29 19.41
CA THR A 871 3.96 10.71 20.32
C THR A 871 3.31 9.75 21.30
N LEU A 872 2.19 10.17 21.89
CA LEU A 872 1.39 9.34 22.80
C LEU A 872 0.94 8.06 22.12
N LYS A 873 0.50 8.11 20.86
CA LYS A 873 0.18 6.91 20.09
C LYS A 873 1.38 5.95 19.99
N HIS A 874 2.59 6.41 19.70
CA HIS A 874 3.76 5.52 19.65
C HIS A 874 4.14 4.99 21.04
N VAL A 875 3.92 5.79 22.09
CA VAL A 875 4.09 5.33 23.47
C VAL A 875 3.14 4.18 23.79
N LEU A 876 1.86 4.35 23.45
CA LEU A 876 0.83 3.33 23.63
C LEU A 876 1.13 2.10 22.77
N ASP A 877 1.46 2.23 21.49
CA ASP A 877 1.79 1.10 20.62
C ASP A 877 2.92 0.22 21.18
N TYR A 878 4.01 0.85 21.64
CA TYR A 878 5.12 0.13 22.26
C TYR A 878 4.62 -0.72 23.44
N GLN A 879 3.81 -0.12 24.30
CA GLN A 879 3.28 -0.76 25.50
C GLN A 879 2.26 -1.87 25.17
N ASN A 880 1.30 -1.59 24.28
CA ASN A 880 0.19 -2.48 23.92
C ASN A 880 0.68 -3.73 23.20
N TYR A 881 1.60 -3.54 22.25
CA TYR A 881 2.12 -4.63 21.43
C TYR A 881 3.33 -5.32 22.02
N TYR A 882 3.81 -4.90 23.20
CA TYR A 882 4.91 -5.54 23.92
C TYR A 882 4.74 -7.07 23.99
N TRP A 883 3.57 -7.55 24.39
CA TRP A 883 3.27 -8.99 24.52
C TRP A 883 3.27 -9.76 23.20
N PHE A 884 3.00 -9.08 22.09
CA PHE A 884 3.01 -9.69 20.75
C PHE A 884 4.39 -9.68 20.13
N ASN A 885 5.19 -8.67 20.47
CA ASN A 885 6.47 -8.40 19.84
C ASN A 885 7.64 -9.01 20.64
N ALA A 886 7.61 -8.97 21.97
CA ALA A 886 8.74 -9.34 22.83
C ALA A 886 8.85 -10.85 23.15
N PHE A 887 7.83 -11.66 22.85
CA PHE A 887 7.79 -13.08 23.24
C PHE A 887 7.77 -14.04 22.04
N LYS A 888 8.39 -15.22 22.20
CA LYS A 888 8.48 -16.22 21.12
C LYS A 888 7.13 -16.69 20.61
N ARG A 889 6.17 -16.98 21.49
CA ARG A 889 4.79 -17.36 21.11
C ARG A 889 4.76 -18.48 20.06
N GLU A 890 5.61 -19.49 20.23
CA GLU A 890 5.82 -20.60 19.28
C GLU A 890 6.26 -20.18 17.85
N ARG A 891 6.55 -18.89 17.58
CA ARG A 891 7.04 -18.42 16.28
C ARG A 891 8.41 -19.04 15.96
N LEU A 892 8.48 -19.74 14.83
CA LEU A 892 9.64 -20.53 14.40
C LEU A 892 10.93 -19.70 14.34
N ALA A 893 10.87 -18.51 13.73
CA ALA A 893 12.00 -17.62 13.51
C ALA A 893 12.16 -16.53 14.60
N PHE A 894 11.31 -16.48 15.63
CA PHE A 894 11.44 -15.46 16.67
C PHE A 894 12.69 -15.69 17.52
N GLY A 895 13.42 -14.62 17.80
CA GLY A 895 14.70 -14.72 18.52
C GLY A 895 15.79 -15.44 17.71
N THR A 896 15.67 -15.47 16.36
CA THR A 896 16.72 -15.94 15.43
C THR A 896 17.39 -14.79 14.68
N ASN A 897 16.80 -13.60 14.77
CA ASN A 897 17.38 -12.35 14.34
C ASN A 897 17.03 -11.27 15.38
N VAL A 898 17.86 -11.13 16.40
CA VAL A 898 17.62 -10.14 17.47
C VAL A 898 17.80 -8.72 16.94
N TYR A 899 18.68 -8.55 15.97
CA TYR A 899 18.79 -7.28 15.22
C TYR A 899 17.52 -6.96 14.43
N GLY A 900 16.77 -7.98 13.99
CA GLY A 900 15.44 -7.82 13.40
C GLY A 900 14.41 -7.33 14.43
N TYR A 901 14.45 -7.84 15.67
CA TYR A 901 13.59 -7.37 16.75
C TYR A 901 13.93 -5.94 17.19
N ILE A 902 15.20 -5.64 17.49
CA ILE A 902 15.64 -4.29 17.84
C ILE A 902 15.38 -3.33 16.69
N GLY A 903 15.75 -3.71 15.46
CA GLY A 903 15.52 -2.89 14.28
C GLY A 903 14.04 -2.58 14.08
N TYR A 904 13.16 -3.54 14.37
CA TYR A 904 11.71 -3.32 14.34
C TYR A 904 11.25 -2.34 15.42
N ILE A 905 11.59 -2.56 16.70
CA ILE A 905 11.18 -1.69 17.81
C ILE A 905 11.75 -0.28 17.64
N TYR A 906 13.02 -0.17 17.29
CA TYR A 906 13.66 1.11 17.04
C TYR A 906 13.01 1.85 15.86
N LYS A 907 12.85 1.20 14.70
CA LYS A 907 12.28 1.83 13.50
C LYS A 907 10.80 2.17 13.63
N ARG A 908 10.00 1.35 14.33
CA ARG A 908 8.53 1.49 14.39
C ARG A 908 8.03 2.28 15.60
N GLN A 909 8.82 2.37 16.67
CA GLN A 909 8.40 2.99 17.93
C GLN A 909 9.29 4.18 18.29
N PHE A 910 10.59 3.95 18.51
CA PHE A 910 11.48 5.01 19.02
C PHE A 910 11.90 6.05 17.99
N MET A 911 12.12 5.66 16.73
CA MET A 911 12.48 6.59 15.66
C MET A 911 11.38 7.63 15.41
N PRO A 912 10.10 7.26 15.22
CA PRO A 912 9.02 8.24 15.10
C PRO A 912 8.95 9.22 16.28
N MET A 913 9.06 8.73 17.53
CA MET A 913 9.08 9.61 18.71
C MET A 913 10.28 10.56 18.75
N LEU A 914 11.46 10.06 18.36
CA LEU A 914 12.67 10.87 18.23
C LEU A 914 12.52 11.92 17.12
N ASP A 915 11.89 11.56 16.01
CA ASP A 915 11.67 12.46 14.89
C ASP A 915 10.67 13.56 15.28
N GLN A 916 9.60 13.26 16.04
CA GLN A 916 8.74 14.28 16.63
C GLN A 916 9.52 15.31 17.47
N TYR A 917 10.46 14.84 18.31
CA TYR A 917 11.36 15.72 19.07
C TYR A 917 12.23 16.58 18.15
N LYS A 918 12.86 15.98 17.13
CA LYS A 918 13.71 16.72 16.17
C LYS A 918 12.92 17.76 15.39
N HIS A 919 11.72 17.42 14.92
CA HIS A 919 10.86 18.35 14.20
C HIS A 919 10.46 19.52 15.08
N TRP A 920 10.04 19.26 16.32
CA TRP A 920 9.74 20.33 17.27
C TRP A 920 10.94 21.26 17.51
N VAL A 921 12.14 20.71 17.73
CA VAL A 921 13.37 21.53 17.84
C VAL A 921 13.61 22.35 16.57
N ASN A 922 13.55 21.73 15.39
CA ASN A 922 13.80 22.43 14.13
C ASN A 922 12.77 23.52 13.85
N GLU A 923 11.48 23.21 14.02
CA GLU A 923 10.40 24.12 13.69
C GLU A 923 10.31 25.27 14.70
N GLU A 924 10.29 24.99 16.00
CA GLU A 924 10.04 26.01 17.02
C GLU A 924 11.32 26.70 17.51
N LEU A 925 12.47 26.02 17.54
CA LEU A 925 13.72 26.57 18.09
C LEU A 925 14.70 27.09 17.04
N ILE A 926 14.50 26.78 15.75
CA ILE A 926 15.38 27.22 14.67
C ILE A 926 14.60 28.04 13.64
N VAL A 927 13.58 27.45 13.00
CA VAL A 927 12.84 28.10 11.90
C VAL A 927 11.98 29.25 12.42
N ARG A 928 11.24 29.04 13.52
CA ARG A 928 10.27 30.01 14.06
C ARG A 928 10.69 30.69 15.35
N ALA A 929 11.97 30.60 15.71
CA ALA A 929 12.47 31.12 16.99
C ALA A 929 12.17 32.62 17.21
N ASP A 930 12.11 33.40 16.12
CA ASP A 930 11.83 34.84 16.16
C ASP A 930 10.38 35.20 15.79
N GLU A 931 9.55 34.19 15.49
CA GLU A 931 8.14 34.38 15.13
C GLU A 931 7.27 34.37 16.38
N PRO A 932 6.39 35.36 16.58
CA PRO A 932 5.45 35.33 17.69
C PRO A 932 4.36 34.27 17.46
N CYS A 933 3.78 33.75 18.53
CA CYS A 933 2.54 32.99 18.44
C CYS A 933 1.38 33.96 18.17
N VAL A 934 0.60 33.73 17.11
CA VAL A 934 -0.53 34.58 16.71
C VAL A 934 -1.77 33.71 16.61
N TRP A 935 -2.88 34.17 17.17
CA TRP A 935 -4.18 33.50 17.06
C TRP A 935 -5.31 34.53 17.00
N TRP A 936 -6.53 34.06 16.75
CA TRP A 936 -7.74 34.87 16.81
C TRP A 936 -8.62 34.45 17.99
N GLU A 937 -9.17 35.44 18.67
CA GLU A 937 -10.13 35.24 19.75
C GLU A 937 -11.17 36.36 19.73
N ASP A 938 -12.45 36.00 19.69
CA ASP A 938 -13.58 36.93 19.61
C ASP A 938 -13.43 37.96 18.47
N GLY A 939 -12.93 37.50 17.31
CA GLY A 939 -12.66 38.31 16.12
C GLY A 939 -11.44 39.24 16.22
N GLN A 940 -10.72 39.24 17.35
CA GLN A 940 -9.53 40.05 17.59
C GLN A 940 -8.25 39.23 17.43
N ARG A 941 -7.23 39.84 16.82
CA ARG A 941 -5.88 39.26 16.69
C ARG A 941 -5.15 39.33 18.03
N GLN A 942 -4.72 38.19 18.53
CA GLN A 942 -3.92 38.03 19.74
C GLN A 942 -2.48 37.66 19.39
N GLN A 943 -1.54 37.92 20.32
CA GLN A 943 -0.13 37.61 20.10
C GLN A 943 0.61 37.36 21.41
N GLU A 944 1.49 36.36 21.42
CA GLU A 944 2.42 36.05 22.50
C GLU A 944 3.85 35.96 21.95
N SER A 945 4.82 36.54 22.67
CA SER A 945 6.22 36.53 22.24
C SER A 945 6.88 35.17 22.47
N ASP A 946 6.48 34.45 23.52
CA ASP A 946 7.02 33.14 23.85
C ASP A 946 6.19 32.04 23.16
N ARG A 947 6.44 31.89 21.85
CA ARG A 947 5.74 30.93 21.00
C ARG A 947 5.91 29.48 21.45
N PHE A 948 7.05 29.19 22.07
CA PHE A 948 7.50 27.84 22.42
C PHE A 948 6.61 27.17 23.48
N VAL A 949 6.09 27.94 24.43
CA VAL A 949 5.19 27.45 25.51
C VAL A 949 3.76 27.99 25.40
N ALA A 950 3.44 28.70 24.32
CA ALA A 950 2.09 29.19 24.07
C ALA A 950 1.16 28.01 23.74
N ASP A 951 0.00 27.95 24.42
CA ASP A 951 -1.02 26.90 24.20
C ASP A 951 -1.49 26.86 22.74
N ALA A 952 -1.52 28.01 22.07
CA ALA A 952 -1.92 28.12 20.67
C ALA A 952 -0.82 27.71 19.68
N CYS A 953 0.41 27.43 20.12
CA CYS A 953 1.55 27.15 19.25
C CYS A 953 2.43 25.99 19.78
N GLY A 954 3.70 26.26 20.12
CA GLY A 954 4.75 25.25 20.23
C GLY A 954 4.64 24.25 21.39
N LEU A 955 3.65 24.43 22.28
CA LEU A 955 3.53 23.64 23.50
C LEU A 955 3.29 22.15 23.24
N ALA A 956 2.50 21.79 22.22
CA ALA A 956 2.21 20.40 21.88
C ALA A 956 3.49 19.58 21.60
N GLY A 957 4.45 20.18 20.87
CA GLY A 957 5.73 19.55 20.57
C GLY A 957 6.62 19.34 21.80
N PHE A 958 6.59 20.28 22.75
CA PHE A 958 7.31 20.13 24.02
C PHE A 958 6.72 18.96 24.83
N VAL A 959 5.40 18.97 24.99
CA VAL A 959 4.67 17.99 25.80
C VAL A 959 4.82 16.58 25.20
N GLY A 960 4.69 16.44 23.87
CA GLY A 960 5.00 15.18 23.17
C GLY A 960 6.43 14.72 23.41
N SER A 961 7.41 15.61 23.27
CA SER A 961 8.83 15.29 23.53
C SER A 961 9.09 14.82 24.96
N ALA A 962 8.42 15.43 25.94
CA ALA A 962 8.51 15.02 27.34
C ALA A 962 7.94 13.60 27.54
N GLU A 963 6.84 13.24 26.87
CA GLU A 963 6.29 11.89 26.93
C GLU A 963 7.20 10.83 26.28
N ALA A 964 7.85 11.14 25.16
CA ALA A 964 8.85 10.24 24.58
C ALA A 964 10.00 9.95 25.56
N VAL A 965 10.49 10.99 26.25
CA VAL A 965 11.55 10.84 27.27
C VAL A 965 11.03 10.09 28.50
N ASN A 966 9.78 10.32 28.92
CA ASN A 966 9.16 9.57 30.01
C ASN A 966 9.06 8.08 29.70
N LEU A 967 8.69 7.71 28.45
CA LEU A 967 8.69 6.32 28.02
C LEU A 967 10.11 5.75 28.01
N LEU A 968 11.09 6.47 27.47
CA LEU A 968 12.47 6.01 27.49
C LEU A 968 12.96 5.77 28.94
N ALA A 969 12.65 6.69 29.84
CA ALA A 969 12.95 6.54 31.26
C ALA A 969 12.19 5.35 31.88
N SER A 970 10.93 5.12 31.52
CA SER A 970 10.18 3.97 32.02
C SER A 970 10.77 2.66 31.51
N VAL A 971 11.19 2.58 30.25
CA VAL A 971 11.86 1.40 29.68
C VAL A 971 13.18 1.12 30.38
N ILE A 972 14.02 2.15 30.59
CA ILE A 972 15.31 2.00 31.30
C ILE A 972 15.12 1.62 32.76
N THR A 973 14.05 2.10 33.40
CA THR A 973 13.74 1.81 34.81
C THR A 973 12.82 0.59 34.98
N THR A 974 12.40 -0.03 33.89
CA THR A 974 11.63 -1.27 33.94
C THR A 974 12.56 -2.35 34.49
N PRO A 975 12.21 -2.99 35.61
CA PRO A 975 13.04 -4.04 36.18
C PRO A 975 13.17 -5.19 35.18
N ASP A 976 14.31 -5.88 35.23
CA ASP A 976 14.62 -7.03 34.39
C ASP A 976 13.63 -8.23 34.60
N VAL A 977 13.95 -9.40 34.08
CA VAL A 977 13.17 -10.63 34.35
C VAL A 977 13.41 -11.13 35.78
N GLY A 978 12.38 -11.15 36.63
CA GLY A 978 12.50 -11.63 38.02
C GLY A 978 11.22 -11.55 38.87
N CYS A 979 11.29 -12.07 40.11
CA CYS A 979 10.22 -11.88 41.10
C CYS A 979 10.47 -10.59 41.88
N TYR A 980 9.65 -9.57 41.64
CA TYR A 980 9.76 -8.27 42.31
C TYR A 980 8.79 -8.16 43.48
N ALA A 981 9.28 -7.62 44.60
CA ALA A 981 8.45 -7.19 45.70
C ALA A 981 8.44 -5.66 45.75
N ARG A 982 7.23 -5.07 45.81
CA ARG A 982 7.09 -3.63 45.98
C ARG A 982 7.50 -3.25 47.41
N LEU A 983 8.70 -2.70 47.56
CA LEU A 983 9.20 -2.18 48.82
C LEU A 983 8.60 -0.78 49.11
N LYS A 984 8.57 -0.37 50.38
CA LYS A 984 8.28 1.02 50.74
C LYS A 984 9.45 1.91 50.30
N THR A 985 9.21 3.17 50.00
CA THR A 985 10.29 4.12 49.68
C THR A 985 11.31 4.18 50.83
N GLY A 986 12.59 3.93 50.54
CA GLY A 986 13.66 3.83 51.52
C GLY A 986 14.89 3.12 50.96
N CYS A 987 15.98 3.07 51.73
CA CYS A 987 17.19 2.34 51.44
C CYS A 987 17.17 0.96 52.10
N TYR A 988 17.56 -0.10 51.39
CA TYR A 988 17.48 -1.50 51.82
C TYR A 988 18.83 -2.21 51.67
N GLN A 989 19.09 -3.19 52.54
CA GLN A 989 20.31 -4.00 52.50
C GLN A 989 19.96 -5.49 52.36
N THR A 990 20.73 -6.19 51.53
CA THR A 990 20.66 -7.65 51.36
C THR A 990 21.60 -8.35 52.35
N PRO A 991 21.29 -9.57 52.83
CA PRO A 991 22.21 -10.33 53.67
C PRO A 991 23.48 -10.72 52.89
N ALA A 992 24.66 -10.53 53.50
CA ALA A 992 25.98 -10.70 52.89
C ALA A 992 26.33 -12.11 52.37
N THR A 993 25.45 -13.10 52.49
CA THR A 993 25.69 -14.49 52.10
C THR A 993 25.20 -14.85 50.69
N ASN A 994 24.58 -13.91 49.96
CA ASN A 994 24.13 -14.18 48.58
C ASN A 994 25.19 -13.73 47.57
N THR A 995 26.29 -14.49 47.46
CA THR A 995 27.40 -14.23 46.53
C THR A 995 27.20 -14.90 45.16
N SER A 996 26.03 -15.47 44.90
CA SER A 996 25.64 -15.98 43.59
C SER A 996 24.58 -15.05 43.00
N ASN A 997 24.70 -14.67 41.72
CA ASN A 997 23.75 -13.86 40.94
C ASN A 997 22.30 -14.43 40.84
N GLY A 998 21.93 -15.39 41.69
CA GLY A 998 20.55 -15.80 41.89
C GLY A 998 19.84 -14.76 42.77
N GLY A 999 18.82 -14.11 42.21
CA GLY A 999 17.97 -13.17 42.93
C GLY A 999 17.44 -13.73 44.26
N LEU A 1000 17.06 -12.83 45.17
CA LEU A 1000 16.49 -13.21 46.47
C LEU A 1000 15.20 -14.02 46.27
N SER A 1001 15.19 -15.26 46.77
CA SER A 1001 14.01 -16.13 46.68
C SER A 1001 12.89 -15.74 47.66
N ASP A 1002 13.16 -14.86 48.62
CA ASP A 1002 12.22 -14.40 49.65
C ASP A 1002 12.42 -12.90 49.95
N PRO A 1003 11.45 -12.03 49.59
CA PRO A 1003 11.51 -10.59 49.85
C PRO A 1003 11.60 -10.21 51.33
N SER A 1004 11.21 -11.09 52.26
CA SER A 1004 11.30 -10.83 53.70
C SER A 1004 12.73 -10.74 54.23
N GLN A 1005 13.72 -11.08 53.38
CA GLN A 1005 15.15 -10.99 53.69
C GLN A 1005 15.73 -9.58 53.44
N LEU A 1006 14.97 -8.67 52.83
CA LEU A 1006 15.36 -7.27 52.62
C LEU A 1006 15.09 -6.44 53.86
N ASN A 1007 16.15 -5.90 54.47
CA ASN A 1007 16.02 -5.03 55.63
C ASN A 1007 16.09 -3.56 55.20
N MET A 1008 15.06 -2.77 55.51
CA MET A 1008 15.09 -1.32 55.31
C MET A 1008 16.07 -0.70 56.30
N VAL A 1009 17.21 -0.23 55.80
CA VAL A 1009 18.25 0.46 56.59
C VAL A 1009 17.94 1.93 56.80
N SER A 1010 17.16 2.55 55.89
CA SER A 1010 16.66 3.92 56.05
C SER A 1010 15.34 4.11 55.33
N SER A 1011 14.45 4.97 55.83
CA SER A 1011 13.26 5.43 55.09
C SER A 1011 13.57 6.59 54.14
N ASP A 1012 14.77 7.15 54.21
CA ASP A 1012 15.26 8.18 53.30
C ASP A 1012 16.04 7.52 52.14
N PRO A 1013 15.58 7.62 50.88
CA PRO A 1013 16.25 7.05 49.72
C PRO A 1013 17.68 7.57 49.53
N ALA A 1014 17.95 8.83 49.88
CA ALA A 1014 19.27 9.45 49.71
C ALA A 1014 20.34 8.80 50.62
N PHE A 1015 19.93 8.00 51.61
CA PHE A 1015 20.85 7.23 52.43
C PHE A 1015 21.59 6.14 51.63
N CYS A 1016 21.02 5.63 50.54
CA CYS A 1016 21.70 4.64 49.69
C CYS A 1016 22.94 5.21 48.99
N ASP A 1017 22.97 6.53 48.74
CA ASP A 1017 24.12 7.21 48.14
C ASP A 1017 25.32 7.32 49.10
N THR A 1018 25.13 6.97 50.38
CA THR A 1018 26.20 6.97 51.39
C THR A 1018 26.98 5.65 51.48
N PHE A 1019 26.51 4.60 50.79
CA PHE A 1019 27.28 3.37 50.62
C PHE A 1019 28.29 3.58 49.48
N GLU A 1020 29.57 3.71 49.81
CA GLU A 1020 30.64 3.57 48.83
C GLU A 1020 30.54 2.16 48.21
N PHE A 1021 30.12 2.08 46.95
CA PHE A 1021 30.18 0.85 46.16
C PHE A 1021 31.66 0.41 46.07
N LEU A 1022 31.96 -0.79 46.59
CA LEU A 1022 33.24 -1.48 46.43
C LEU A 1022 33.21 -2.35 45.18
#